data_AF-A0AAV2IFT2-F1
#
_entry.id   AF-A0AAV2IFT2-F1
#
_cell.length_a   1.000
_cell.length_b   1.000
_cell.length_c   1.000
_cell.angle_alpha   90.00
_cell.angle_beta   90.00
_cell.angle_gamma   90.00
#
_symmetry.space_group_name_H-M   'P 1'
#
loop_
_entity.id
_entity.type
_entity.pdbx_description
1 polymer ?
#
loop_
_entity_poly.entity_id
_entity_poly.type
_entity_poly.pdbx_seq_one_letter_code
_entity_poly.pdbx_strand_id
1 'polypeptide(L)'
;MAGTDENSNASKQGLARYINCLGEENRNTRRNALINIQKETVDRNPPLETHELQTAFTELIKPLLKSFSDSVEKCRELSIGIVYSFLKKVPSPEDYLSYTIPVLVQRLGQQDILETSEEIRAHLIEMLIFLIEKSGEKFGIYVDDCVRILQRTILDPFPEVKKESCKCASLLTDIVPRHFYMQSDSLIKPLLQSISHQHSKVRITVVETIGSVLQCGNGKAVEDVIPHLAQRFFDSTPGVRKAVTQVVGAWLLDLPDRYSYHHKLIPLLLTSLSDDQIEIRELAEGLWHDAGLKYERENEDDLKDKLDFQAPAPCHYPAGVERPNLGCRVLVHRHLSKILPGLVRDLGDWVVETRVKCASLLYWLLINAEEYTTQHIEILLNGLYKACLDEDQRVVTDVQRSAELVGYFVKPDIWMKLVLTGLRQSLSHGVVMTMAAIVRGSSHNSFLPYQEDIVNALLNPDVYQTVEAKMHTQILNFCQSMLTLMGFDIQVVSQQVFNLLISVVALTQSSDVVNGAHNCLEQLATAQGLTDKAQLFENHTKPLIDSFGDGINMWTNHSVERQIFDALLIEAGPVVGRHLDDIIPVIITNLDPNKDPELRLKFFSLLSRLVLSAPSTLDSEHRFEEFATTVVRDMILPNCVWKAGRTAGAIRTTAISCMWALLQSGVLTKEKLDPVVESVLTQLITLIEDDNKTTRLISCRVMTRVFDLMGTDLGQDRLHNIYPELLKRLDDSSDEIRLTMTKTLLAYFDCFQGGYDVGLYRAHLEAIYKGLLVHLDDPESTIQEAVLEVLKKSSELSPHMLVREVEQVKHKHRTTKYCDDLIQYAQNFSSKQKN
;
A
#
# COMPACT_ATOMS: atom_id res chain seq x y z
N MET A 1 -61.39 69.98 -14.25
CA MET A 1 -61.66 69.32 -15.56
C MET A 1 -61.13 70.14 -16.74
N ALA A 2 -61.13 71.48 -16.74
CA ALA A 2 -60.54 72.26 -17.86
C ALA A 2 -58.99 72.34 -17.87
N GLY A 3 -58.32 72.29 -16.71
CA GLY A 3 -56.84 72.39 -16.63
C GLY A 3 -56.06 71.09 -16.89
N THR A 4 -56.74 69.94 -16.93
CA THR A 4 -56.14 68.62 -17.20
C THR A 4 -56.04 68.34 -18.71
N ASP A 5 -57.00 68.80 -19.51
CA ASP A 5 -57.04 68.56 -20.97
C ASP A 5 -56.03 69.42 -21.76
N GLU A 6 -55.74 70.65 -21.32
CA GLU A 6 -54.72 71.50 -21.98
C GLU A 6 -53.29 70.98 -21.78
N ASN A 7 -52.99 70.42 -20.59
CA ASN A 7 -51.68 69.83 -20.29
C ASN A 7 -51.45 68.50 -21.05
N SER A 8 -52.52 67.72 -21.28
CA SER A 8 -52.48 66.48 -22.05
C SER A 8 -52.17 66.72 -23.55
N ASN A 9 -52.78 67.75 -24.15
CA ASN A 9 -52.54 68.10 -25.55
C ASN A 9 -51.16 68.72 -25.83
N ALA A 10 -50.63 69.55 -24.91
CA ALA A 10 -49.27 70.09 -25.02
C ALA A 10 -48.20 69.00 -24.89
N SER A 11 -48.42 68.02 -23.99
CA SER A 11 -47.53 66.85 -23.83
C SER A 11 -47.55 65.96 -25.09
N LYS A 12 -48.72 65.73 -25.72
CA LYS A 12 -48.82 65.00 -27.00
C LYS A 12 -48.10 65.69 -28.17
N GLN A 13 -48.20 67.02 -28.29
CA GLN A 13 -47.45 67.76 -29.31
C GLN A 13 -45.92 67.72 -29.09
N GLY A 14 -45.47 67.78 -27.82
CA GLY A 14 -44.05 67.63 -27.46
C GLY A 14 -43.48 66.27 -27.85
N LEU A 15 -44.21 65.20 -27.54
CA LEU A 15 -43.83 63.82 -27.90
C LEU A 15 -43.77 63.62 -29.41
N ALA A 16 -44.73 64.15 -30.18
CA ALA A 16 -44.71 64.08 -31.64
C ALA A 16 -43.45 64.72 -32.26
N ARG A 17 -43.00 65.86 -31.70
CA ARG A 17 -41.74 66.50 -32.11
C ARG A 17 -40.54 65.60 -31.83
N TYR A 18 -40.47 65.01 -30.63
CA TYR A 18 -39.35 64.13 -30.29
C TYR A 18 -39.34 62.84 -31.13
N ILE A 19 -40.51 62.26 -31.45
CA ILE A 19 -40.63 61.12 -32.38
C ILE A 19 -40.02 61.45 -33.74
N ASN A 20 -40.35 62.61 -34.30
CA ASN A 20 -39.76 63.05 -35.58
C ASN A 20 -38.23 63.19 -35.48
N CYS A 21 -37.73 63.74 -34.37
CA CYS A 21 -36.30 63.87 -34.11
C CYS A 21 -35.55 62.52 -34.02
N LEU A 22 -36.23 61.39 -33.75
CA LEU A 22 -35.61 60.06 -33.78
C LEU A 22 -35.27 59.58 -35.20
N GLY A 23 -35.89 60.15 -36.23
CA GLY A 23 -35.64 59.82 -37.65
C GLY A 23 -34.54 60.65 -38.32
N GLU A 24 -33.99 61.66 -37.64
CA GLU A 24 -33.01 62.61 -38.19
C GLU A 24 -31.60 62.00 -38.32
N GLU A 25 -30.82 62.44 -39.32
CA GLU A 25 -29.45 61.94 -39.55
C GLU A 25 -28.48 62.30 -38.41
N ASN A 26 -28.74 63.42 -37.72
CA ASN A 26 -27.85 63.92 -36.67
C ASN A 26 -27.96 63.12 -35.36
N ARG A 27 -26.85 62.46 -34.97
CA ARG A 27 -26.74 61.67 -33.73
C ARG A 27 -27.14 62.42 -32.46
N ASN A 28 -26.79 63.70 -32.34
CA ASN A 28 -27.07 64.48 -31.13
C ASN A 28 -28.55 64.81 -31.04
N THR A 29 -29.21 65.05 -32.18
CA THR A 29 -30.65 65.28 -32.26
C THR A 29 -31.42 64.06 -31.79
N ARG A 30 -31.09 62.87 -32.32
CA ARG A 30 -31.71 61.60 -31.89
C ARG A 30 -31.48 61.31 -30.40
N ARG A 31 -30.24 61.45 -29.93
CA ARG A 31 -29.89 61.23 -28.52
C ARG A 31 -30.66 62.17 -27.58
N ASN A 32 -30.69 63.46 -27.89
CA ASN A 32 -31.39 64.44 -27.06
C ASN A 32 -32.91 64.21 -27.09
N ALA A 33 -33.47 63.75 -28.22
CA ALA A 33 -34.87 63.34 -28.29
C ALA A 33 -35.17 62.18 -27.33
N LEU A 34 -34.34 61.13 -27.29
CA LEU A 34 -34.49 60.02 -26.34
C LEU A 34 -34.41 60.50 -24.87
N ILE A 35 -33.44 61.36 -24.54
CA ILE A 35 -33.32 61.92 -23.18
C ILE A 35 -34.57 62.71 -22.78
N ASN A 36 -35.13 63.50 -23.70
CA ASN A 36 -36.34 64.28 -23.42
C ASN A 36 -37.58 63.39 -23.35
N ILE A 37 -37.71 62.38 -24.21
CA ILE A 37 -38.78 61.37 -24.12
C ILE A 37 -38.73 60.72 -22.74
N GLN A 38 -37.56 60.27 -22.29
CA GLN A 38 -37.40 59.66 -20.98
C GLN A 38 -37.86 60.59 -19.84
N LYS A 39 -37.41 61.84 -19.85
CA LYS A 39 -37.75 62.87 -18.84
C LYS A 39 -39.24 63.24 -18.82
N GLU A 40 -39.88 63.32 -19.98
CA GLU A 40 -41.28 63.73 -20.09
C GLU A 40 -42.26 62.56 -19.89
N THR A 41 -41.78 61.32 -19.87
CA THR A 41 -42.62 60.14 -19.73
C THR A 41 -42.28 59.34 -18.46
N VAL A 42 -41.35 58.40 -18.57
CA VAL A 42 -41.01 57.43 -17.53
C VAL A 42 -40.44 58.12 -16.29
N ASP A 43 -39.61 59.15 -16.46
CA ASP A 43 -38.93 59.86 -15.35
C ASP A 43 -39.64 61.17 -14.97
N ARG A 44 -40.88 61.37 -15.47
CA ARG A 44 -41.65 62.58 -15.19
C ARG A 44 -41.99 62.68 -13.71
N ASN A 45 -41.88 63.90 -13.16
CA ASN A 45 -42.34 64.24 -11.81
C ASN A 45 -43.28 65.47 -11.86
N PRO A 46 -44.57 65.35 -11.48
CA PRO A 46 -45.24 64.13 -11.00
C PRO A 46 -45.38 63.05 -12.10
N PRO A 47 -45.45 61.76 -11.73
CA PRO A 47 -45.61 60.67 -12.69
C PRO A 47 -46.89 60.79 -13.52
N LEU A 48 -46.86 60.29 -14.76
CA LEU A 48 -48.06 60.14 -15.59
C LEU A 48 -49.07 59.19 -14.93
N GLU A 49 -50.37 59.47 -15.09
CA GLU A 49 -51.42 58.52 -14.73
C GLU A 49 -51.33 57.27 -15.63
N THR A 50 -51.78 56.11 -15.13
CA THR A 50 -51.63 54.82 -15.83
C THR A 50 -52.17 54.84 -17.26
N HIS A 51 -53.33 55.45 -17.48
CA HIS A 51 -53.95 55.55 -18.80
C HIS A 51 -53.15 56.46 -19.75
N GLU A 52 -52.61 57.59 -19.25
CA GLU A 52 -51.76 58.49 -20.03
C GLU A 52 -50.45 57.80 -20.41
N LEU A 53 -49.86 57.04 -19.49
CA LEU A 53 -48.64 56.27 -19.73
C LEU A 53 -48.84 55.20 -20.81
N GLN A 54 -49.94 54.44 -20.76
CA GLN A 54 -50.28 53.45 -21.79
C GLN A 54 -50.50 54.08 -23.16
N THR A 55 -51.20 55.22 -23.20
CA THR A 55 -51.43 55.97 -24.44
C THR A 55 -50.12 56.45 -25.03
N ALA A 56 -49.26 57.08 -24.21
CA ALA A 56 -47.93 57.53 -24.62
C ALA A 56 -47.06 56.37 -25.12
N PHE A 57 -47.04 55.23 -24.41
CA PHE A 57 -46.25 54.08 -24.81
C PHE A 57 -46.72 53.49 -26.14
N THR A 58 -48.03 53.45 -26.38
CA THR A 58 -48.61 52.95 -27.65
C THR A 58 -48.16 53.78 -28.86
N GLU A 59 -48.03 55.10 -28.71
CA GLU A 59 -47.50 55.99 -29.75
C GLU A 59 -45.97 55.89 -29.90
N LEU A 60 -45.26 55.69 -28.78
CA LEU A 60 -43.79 55.71 -28.72
C LEU A 60 -43.12 54.37 -29.05
N ILE A 61 -43.79 53.24 -28.83
CA ILE A 61 -43.15 51.92 -28.88
C ILE A 61 -42.50 51.62 -30.24
N LYS A 62 -43.19 51.87 -31.36
CA LYS A 62 -42.64 51.60 -32.70
C LYS A 62 -41.43 52.48 -33.03
N PRO A 63 -41.48 53.82 -32.85
CA PRO A 63 -40.30 54.67 -32.98
C PRO A 63 -39.12 54.26 -32.10
N LEU A 64 -39.37 53.96 -30.83
CA LEU A 64 -38.32 53.56 -29.88
C LEU A 64 -37.68 52.21 -30.26
N LEU A 65 -38.50 51.22 -30.63
CA LEU A 65 -38.01 49.92 -31.10
C LEU A 65 -37.14 50.06 -32.37
N LYS A 66 -37.48 50.98 -33.29
CA LYS A 66 -36.62 51.27 -34.46
C LYS A 66 -35.24 51.80 -34.05
N SER A 67 -35.17 52.57 -32.96
CA SER A 67 -33.91 53.08 -32.40
C SER A 67 -33.05 52.01 -31.72
N PHE A 68 -33.52 50.76 -31.57
CA PHE A 68 -32.67 49.65 -31.10
C PHE A 68 -31.61 49.27 -32.15
N SER A 69 -31.80 49.65 -33.41
CA SER A 69 -30.81 49.50 -34.48
C SER A 69 -30.08 50.80 -34.82
N ASP A 70 -30.09 51.80 -33.94
CA ASP A 70 -29.35 53.05 -34.17
C ASP A 70 -27.85 52.78 -34.30
N SER A 71 -27.17 53.51 -35.18
CA SER A 71 -25.72 53.40 -35.34
C SER A 71 -24.96 53.83 -34.09
N VAL A 72 -25.57 54.64 -33.22
CA VAL A 72 -24.97 55.16 -31.99
C VAL A 72 -25.39 54.30 -30.79
N GLU A 73 -24.41 53.70 -30.12
CA GLU A 73 -24.62 52.84 -28.95
C GLU A 73 -25.44 53.50 -27.85
N LYS A 74 -25.12 54.76 -27.49
CA LYS A 74 -25.89 55.50 -26.46
C LYS A 74 -27.36 55.71 -26.83
N CYS A 75 -27.68 55.82 -28.12
CA CYS A 75 -29.08 55.90 -28.57
C CYS A 75 -29.78 54.56 -28.41
N ARG A 76 -29.10 53.44 -28.73
CA ARG A 76 -29.64 52.09 -28.49
C ARG A 76 -29.89 51.86 -27.00
N GLU A 77 -28.89 52.12 -26.16
CA GLU A 77 -28.95 52.00 -24.70
C GLU A 77 -30.13 52.79 -24.10
N LEU A 78 -30.25 54.08 -24.44
CA LEU A 78 -31.34 54.93 -23.97
C LEU A 78 -32.70 54.41 -24.44
N SER A 79 -32.83 54.04 -25.72
CA SER A 79 -34.11 53.57 -26.26
C SER A 79 -34.57 52.28 -25.57
N ILE A 80 -33.65 51.32 -25.37
CA ILE A 80 -33.94 50.06 -24.69
C ILE A 80 -34.33 50.33 -23.23
N GLY A 81 -33.58 51.19 -22.53
CA GLY A 81 -33.89 51.55 -21.15
C GLY A 81 -35.26 52.23 -20.99
N ILE A 82 -35.65 53.08 -21.95
CA ILE A 82 -36.98 53.72 -21.98
C ILE A 82 -38.07 52.66 -22.17
N VAL A 83 -37.95 51.81 -23.20
CA VAL A 83 -38.93 50.75 -23.49
C VAL A 83 -39.06 49.80 -22.31
N TYR A 84 -37.94 49.34 -21.73
CA TYR A 84 -37.94 48.45 -20.58
C TYR A 84 -38.62 49.09 -19.36
N SER A 85 -38.38 50.38 -19.12
CA SER A 85 -39.01 51.09 -18.02
C SER A 85 -40.51 51.33 -18.23
N PHE A 86 -40.96 51.53 -19.47
CA PHE A 86 -42.38 51.52 -19.81
C PHE A 86 -43.00 50.15 -19.52
N LEU A 87 -42.39 49.07 -20.00
CA LEU A 87 -42.85 47.70 -19.78
C LEU A 87 -42.99 47.36 -18.29
N LYS A 88 -42.14 47.92 -17.42
CA LYS A 88 -42.24 47.78 -15.96
C LYS A 88 -43.42 48.53 -15.32
N LYS A 89 -43.93 49.59 -15.96
CA LYS A 89 -44.93 50.50 -15.38
C LYS A 89 -46.33 50.34 -16.00
N VAL A 90 -46.44 49.78 -17.20
CA VAL A 90 -47.75 49.49 -17.82
C VAL A 90 -48.39 48.24 -17.18
N PRO A 91 -49.74 48.19 -17.08
CA PRO A 91 -50.42 47.09 -16.40
C PRO A 91 -50.42 45.78 -17.21
N SER A 92 -50.35 45.85 -18.54
CA SER A 92 -50.41 44.70 -19.45
C SER A 92 -49.20 44.70 -20.41
N PRO A 93 -47.98 44.38 -19.94
CA PRO A 93 -46.79 44.33 -20.79
C PRO A 93 -46.90 43.27 -21.92
N GLU A 94 -47.72 42.23 -21.73
CA GLU A 94 -47.93 41.16 -22.71
C GLU A 94 -48.55 41.65 -24.03
N ASP A 95 -49.30 42.76 -24.00
CA ASP A 95 -49.97 43.33 -25.17
C ASP A 95 -48.97 43.86 -26.22
N TYR A 96 -47.71 44.04 -25.80
CA TYR A 96 -46.64 44.59 -26.62
C TYR A 96 -45.67 43.54 -27.15
N LEU A 97 -45.85 42.26 -26.83
CA LEU A 97 -44.95 41.16 -27.26
C LEU A 97 -44.81 41.09 -28.79
N SER A 98 -45.90 41.26 -29.53
CA SER A 98 -45.91 41.19 -31.00
C SER A 98 -45.06 42.28 -31.66
N TYR A 99 -44.73 43.35 -30.93
CA TYR A 99 -43.82 44.40 -31.39
C TYR A 99 -42.40 44.15 -30.90
N THR A 100 -42.23 43.78 -29.63
CA THR A 100 -40.92 43.70 -28.98
C THR A 100 -40.15 42.44 -29.37
N ILE A 101 -40.79 41.26 -29.41
CA ILE A 101 -40.10 39.99 -29.68
C ILE A 101 -39.45 39.97 -31.07
N PRO A 102 -40.10 40.37 -32.17
CA PRO A 102 -39.45 40.40 -33.48
C PRO A 102 -38.18 41.25 -33.51
N VAL A 103 -38.15 42.36 -32.77
CA VAL A 103 -37.00 43.25 -32.67
C VAL A 103 -35.87 42.59 -31.87
N LEU A 104 -36.20 41.91 -30.77
CA LEU A 104 -35.23 41.11 -30.02
C LEU A 104 -34.62 39.99 -30.88
N VAL A 105 -35.44 39.28 -31.66
CA VAL A 105 -34.98 38.25 -32.60
C VAL A 105 -34.09 38.85 -33.69
N GLN A 106 -34.43 40.05 -34.19
CA GLN A 106 -33.58 40.76 -35.16
C GLN A 106 -32.23 41.15 -34.55
N ARG A 107 -32.17 41.57 -33.29
CA ARG A 107 -30.92 42.01 -32.65
C ARG A 107 -30.06 40.84 -32.17
N LEU A 108 -30.67 39.78 -31.63
CA LEU A 108 -29.97 38.70 -30.92
C LEU A 108 -30.12 37.31 -31.56
N GLY A 109 -31.21 37.04 -32.29
CA GLY A 109 -31.56 35.71 -32.82
C GLY A 109 -31.18 35.46 -34.28
N GLN A 110 -30.41 36.35 -34.91
CA GLN A 110 -29.92 36.16 -36.28
C GLN A 110 -28.74 35.17 -36.30
N GLN A 111 -28.28 34.80 -37.50
CA GLN A 111 -27.10 33.92 -37.64
C GLN A 111 -25.88 34.48 -36.91
N ASP A 112 -25.63 35.77 -37.09
CA ASP A 112 -24.67 36.57 -36.33
C ASP A 112 -25.41 37.59 -35.46
N ILE A 113 -24.98 37.74 -34.20
CA ILE A 113 -25.60 38.69 -33.29
C ILE A 113 -25.31 40.12 -33.77
N LEU A 114 -26.37 40.88 -34.07
CA LEU A 114 -26.25 42.23 -34.64
C LEU A 114 -25.99 43.31 -33.58
N GLU A 115 -26.26 43.03 -32.29
CA GLU A 115 -25.87 43.94 -31.20
C GLU A 115 -24.42 43.71 -30.78
N THR A 116 -23.61 44.75 -30.99
CA THR A 116 -22.17 44.70 -30.76
C THR A 116 -21.81 44.91 -29.29
N SER A 117 -22.60 45.69 -28.55
CA SER A 117 -22.33 46.03 -27.13
C SER A 117 -22.78 44.92 -26.19
N GLU A 118 -21.85 44.34 -25.44
CA GLU A 118 -22.12 43.24 -24.52
C GLU A 118 -23.05 43.63 -23.36
N GLU A 119 -22.95 44.86 -22.87
CA GLU A 119 -23.85 45.41 -21.85
C GLU A 119 -25.28 45.54 -22.38
N ILE A 120 -25.43 45.99 -23.63
CA ILE A 120 -26.74 46.07 -24.28
C ILE A 120 -27.31 44.68 -24.53
N ARG A 121 -26.50 43.71 -24.96
CA ARG A 121 -26.95 42.31 -25.10
C ARG A 121 -27.48 41.76 -23.78
N ALA A 122 -26.77 42.00 -22.68
CA ALA A 122 -27.22 41.59 -21.35
C ALA A 122 -28.55 42.25 -20.98
N HIS A 123 -28.68 43.56 -21.21
CA HIS A 123 -29.91 44.31 -20.91
C HIS A 123 -31.11 43.85 -21.76
N LEU A 124 -30.89 43.46 -23.01
CA LEU A 124 -31.93 42.89 -23.87
C LEU A 124 -32.40 41.51 -23.38
N ILE A 125 -31.50 40.67 -22.87
CA ILE A 125 -31.87 39.39 -22.24
C ILE A 125 -32.60 39.64 -20.91
N GLU A 126 -32.17 40.62 -20.12
CA GLU A 126 -32.89 41.03 -18.90
C GLU A 126 -34.33 41.46 -19.21
N MET A 127 -34.52 42.25 -20.27
CA MET A 127 -35.84 42.64 -20.75
C MET A 127 -36.66 41.42 -21.22
N LEU A 128 -36.02 40.44 -21.89
CA LEU A 128 -36.67 39.20 -22.32
C LEU A 128 -37.14 38.37 -21.13
N ILE A 129 -36.31 38.20 -20.09
CA ILE A 129 -36.67 37.54 -18.83
C ILE A 129 -37.89 38.20 -18.21
N PHE A 130 -37.86 39.53 -18.06
CA PHE A 130 -38.99 40.29 -17.52
C PHE A 130 -40.29 40.06 -18.31
N LEU A 131 -40.21 40.06 -19.65
CA LEU A 131 -41.36 39.80 -20.50
C LEU A 131 -41.93 38.40 -20.30
N ILE A 132 -41.08 37.37 -20.14
CA ILE A 132 -41.51 36.00 -19.85
C ILE A 132 -42.23 35.95 -18.50
N GLU A 133 -41.62 36.50 -17.44
CA GLU A 133 -42.19 36.51 -16.08
C GLU A 133 -43.56 37.20 -16.03
N LYS A 134 -43.72 38.33 -16.74
CA LYS A 134 -44.98 39.09 -16.72
C LYS A 134 -46.05 38.54 -17.65
N SER A 135 -45.65 37.90 -18.74
CA SER A 135 -46.62 37.37 -19.72
C SER A 135 -47.17 36.01 -19.33
N GLY A 136 -46.48 35.25 -18.48
CA GLY A 136 -46.91 33.91 -18.06
C GLY A 136 -47.11 32.97 -19.25
N GLU A 137 -48.15 32.14 -19.21
CA GLU A 137 -48.48 31.19 -20.28
C GLU A 137 -48.71 31.86 -21.65
N LYS A 138 -49.10 33.15 -21.69
CA LYS A 138 -49.32 33.88 -22.95
C LYS A 138 -48.04 34.02 -23.78
N PHE A 139 -46.87 33.90 -23.14
CA PHE A 139 -45.59 33.91 -23.85
C PHE A 139 -45.41 32.68 -24.76
N GLY A 140 -46.20 31.61 -24.59
CA GLY A 140 -46.06 30.34 -25.29
C GLY A 140 -45.96 30.45 -26.82
N ILE A 141 -46.62 31.43 -27.43
CA ILE A 141 -46.63 31.68 -28.89
C ILE A 141 -45.25 32.15 -29.40
N TYR A 142 -44.43 32.73 -28.52
CA TYR A 142 -43.12 33.31 -28.83
C TYR A 142 -41.94 32.42 -28.42
N VAL A 143 -42.19 31.18 -28.00
CA VAL A 143 -41.14 30.27 -27.51
C VAL A 143 -40.09 29.98 -28.58
N ASP A 144 -40.50 29.73 -29.83
CA ASP A 144 -39.56 29.45 -30.92
C ASP A 144 -38.60 30.61 -31.19
N ASP A 145 -39.12 31.84 -31.13
CA ASP A 145 -38.35 33.07 -31.30
C ASP A 145 -37.39 33.30 -30.13
N CYS A 146 -37.85 33.04 -28.90
CA CYS A 146 -37.02 33.12 -27.71
C CYS A 146 -35.90 32.08 -27.73
N VAL A 147 -36.22 30.83 -28.08
CA VAL A 147 -35.25 29.74 -28.23
C VAL A 147 -34.21 30.09 -29.29
N ARG A 148 -34.62 30.69 -30.42
CA ARG A 148 -33.68 31.15 -31.46
C ARG A 148 -32.69 32.19 -30.93
N ILE A 149 -33.13 33.11 -30.07
CA ILE A 149 -32.24 34.05 -29.36
C ILE A 149 -31.26 33.28 -28.47
N LEU A 150 -31.79 32.38 -27.61
CA LEU A 150 -31.00 31.64 -26.63
C LEU A 150 -29.95 30.72 -27.26
N GLN A 151 -30.24 30.10 -28.41
CA GLN A 151 -29.26 29.31 -29.17
C GLN A 151 -27.99 30.10 -29.51
N ARG A 152 -28.09 31.42 -29.66
CA ARG A 152 -26.97 32.32 -29.93
C ARG A 152 -26.36 32.86 -28.65
N THR A 153 -27.19 33.33 -27.73
CA THR A 153 -26.71 34.07 -26.55
C THR A 153 -26.17 33.16 -25.44
N ILE A 154 -26.51 31.88 -25.41
CA ILE A 154 -25.82 30.87 -24.56
C ILE A 154 -24.34 30.71 -25.01
N LEU A 155 -24.06 30.96 -26.28
CA LEU A 155 -22.72 30.90 -26.86
C LEU A 155 -22.00 32.25 -26.83
N ASP A 156 -22.62 33.30 -26.28
CA ASP A 156 -22.05 34.66 -26.26
C ASP A 156 -20.66 34.69 -25.61
N PRO A 157 -19.69 35.44 -26.15
CA PRO A 157 -18.37 35.57 -25.51
C PRO A 157 -18.44 36.22 -24.12
N PHE A 158 -19.45 37.05 -23.83
CA PHE A 158 -19.56 37.75 -22.57
C PHE A 158 -20.23 36.88 -21.48
N PRO A 159 -19.58 36.64 -20.33
CA PRO A 159 -20.08 35.72 -19.30
C PRO A 159 -21.45 36.09 -18.73
N GLU A 160 -21.76 37.38 -18.57
CA GLU A 160 -23.06 37.80 -18.02
C GLU A 160 -24.22 37.48 -18.98
N VAL A 161 -24.03 37.67 -20.29
CA VAL A 161 -25.04 37.29 -21.30
C VAL A 161 -25.28 35.79 -21.28
N LYS A 162 -24.22 34.97 -21.16
CA LYS A 162 -24.39 33.51 -21.03
C LYS A 162 -25.25 33.15 -19.81
N LYS A 163 -24.93 33.70 -18.64
CA LYS A 163 -25.65 33.40 -17.39
C LYS A 163 -27.10 33.84 -17.46
N GLU A 164 -27.38 35.06 -17.91
CA GLU A 164 -28.76 35.54 -18.05
C GLU A 164 -29.52 34.74 -19.12
N SER A 165 -28.86 34.31 -20.19
CA SER A 165 -29.48 33.43 -21.20
C SER A 165 -29.81 32.06 -20.63
N CYS A 166 -28.93 31.49 -19.81
CA CYS A 166 -29.17 30.22 -19.12
C CYS A 166 -30.35 30.35 -18.13
N LYS A 167 -30.38 31.42 -17.33
CA LYS A 167 -31.51 31.74 -16.45
C LYS A 167 -32.82 31.92 -17.22
N CYS A 168 -32.77 32.61 -18.36
CA CYS A 168 -33.92 32.79 -19.26
C CYS A 168 -34.42 31.43 -19.80
N ALA A 169 -33.52 30.53 -20.19
CA ALA A 169 -33.87 29.18 -20.62
C ALA A 169 -34.55 28.39 -19.51
N SER A 170 -34.02 28.39 -18.28
CA SER A 170 -34.67 27.73 -17.14
C SER A 170 -36.04 28.34 -16.84
N LEU A 171 -36.18 29.67 -16.90
CA LEU A 171 -37.47 30.32 -16.68
C LEU A 171 -38.54 29.90 -17.70
N LEU A 172 -38.16 29.70 -18.97
CA LEU A 172 -39.09 29.18 -19.98
C LEU A 172 -39.63 27.79 -19.61
N THR A 173 -38.78 26.94 -19.00
CA THR A 173 -39.18 25.59 -18.58
C THR A 173 -40.28 25.64 -17.52
N ASP A 174 -40.21 26.63 -16.61
CA ASP A 174 -41.19 26.79 -15.53
C ASP A 174 -42.49 27.47 -15.99
N ILE A 175 -42.38 28.49 -16.85
CA ILE A 175 -43.52 29.36 -17.21
C ILE A 175 -44.34 28.81 -18.38
N VAL A 176 -43.71 28.15 -19.36
CA VAL A 176 -44.36 27.65 -20.59
C VAL A 176 -43.96 26.20 -20.94
N PRO A 177 -44.03 25.25 -19.98
CA PRO A 177 -43.49 23.88 -20.15
C PRO A 177 -44.04 23.15 -21.38
N ARG A 178 -45.35 23.28 -21.66
CA ARG A 178 -46.00 22.60 -22.80
C ARG A 178 -45.46 23.04 -24.16
N HIS A 179 -45.22 24.34 -24.32
CA HIS A 179 -44.68 24.89 -25.56
C HIS A 179 -43.18 24.63 -25.64
N PHE A 180 -42.48 24.77 -24.52
CA PHE A 180 -41.04 24.54 -24.43
C PHE A 180 -40.65 23.08 -24.69
N TYR A 181 -41.50 22.11 -24.33
CA TYR A 181 -41.26 20.68 -24.58
C TYR A 181 -40.81 20.39 -26.02
N MET A 182 -41.45 21.03 -27.01
CA MET A 182 -41.14 20.85 -28.44
C MET A 182 -39.78 21.43 -28.87
N GLN A 183 -39.22 22.33 -28.07
CA GLN A 183 -37.96 23.03 -28.36
C GLN A 183 -36.81 22.66 -27.41
N SER A 184 -37.06 21.89 -26.36
CA SER A 184 -36.09 21.52 -25.32
C SER A 184 -34.73 21.04 -25.89
N ASP A 185 -34.76 20.07 -26.81
CA ASP A 185 -33.55 19.49 -27.42
C ASP A 185 -32.69 20.52 -28.18
N SER A 186 -33.29 21.61 -28.66
CA SER A 186 -32.62 22.63 -29.48
C SER A 186 -31.58 23.46 -28.71
N LEU A 187 -31.67 23.50 -27.37
CA LEU A 187 -30.74 24.22 -26.49
C LEU A 187 -29.61 23.33 -25.95
N ILE A 188 -29.71 22.00 -26.07
CA ILE A 188 -28.73 21.08 -25.49
C ILE A 188 -27.34 21.28 -26.10
N LYS A 189 -27.24 21.35 -27.43
CA LYS A 189 -25.95 21.55 -28.10
C LYS A 189 -25.26 22.86 -27.68
N PRO A 190 -25.93 24.04 -27.71
CA PRO A 190 -25.34 25.27 -27.18
C PRO A 190 -24.89 25.18 -25.71
N LEU A 191 -25.68 24.53 -24.85
CA LEU A 191 -25.33 24.35 -23.44
C LEU A 191 -24.09 23.46 -23.26
N LEU A 192 -24.01 22.34 -23.95
CA LEU A 192 -22.85 21.44 -23.92
C LEU A 192 -21.57 22.12 -24.41
N GLN A 193 -21.65 23.02 -25.39
CA GLN A 193 -20.52 23.83 -25.83
C GLN A 193 -20.04 24.83 -24.76
N SER A 194 -20.91 25.24 -23.84
CA SER A 194 -20.60 26.17 -22.75
C SER A 194 -20.28 25.50 -21.40
N ILE A 195 -20.44 24.18 -21.26
CA ILE A 195 -20.28 23.46 -19.97
C ILE A 195 -18.83 23.47 -19.42
N SER A 196 -17.86 23.68 -20.30
CA SER A 196 -16.42 23.76 -19.98
C SER A 196 -15.86 25.17 -19.95
N HIS A 197 -16.72 26.17 -19.72
CA HIS A 197 -16.32 27.57 -19.67
C HIS A 197 -15.26 27.86 -18.58
N GLN A 198 -14.38 28.83 -18.79
CA GLN A 198 -13.31 29.18 -17.84
C GLN A 198 -13.82 29.61 -16.45
N HIS A 199 -14.93 30.35 -16.41
CA HIS A 199 -15.54 30.83 -15.16
C HIS A 199 -16.49 29.78 -14.56
N SER A 200 -16.22 29.38 -13.32
CA SER A 200 -17.01 28.37 -12.61
C SER A 200 -18.48 28.74 -12.44
N LYS A 201 -18.81 30.02 -12.17
CA LYS A 201 -20.20 30.50 -12.10
C LYS A 201 -20.99 30.23 -13.39
N VAL A 202 -20.35 30.37 -14.55
CA VAL A 202 -20.98 30.03 -15.84
C VAL A 202 -21.19 28.53 -15.94
N ARG A 203 -20.19 27.71 -15.58
CA ARG A 203 -20.31 26.24 -15.59
C ARG A 203 -21.46 25.75 -14.69
N ILE A 204 -21.57 26.30 -13.47
CA ILE A 204 -22.67 26.01 -12.54
C ILE A 204 -24.02 26.31 -13.21
N THR A 205 -24.19 27.54 -13.71
CA THR A 205 -25.44 27.98 -14.33
C THR A 205 -25.81 27.10 -15.53
N VAL A 206 -24.82 26.74 -16.36
CA VAL A 206 -25.01 25.85 -17.52
C VAL A 206 -25.45 24.46 -17.09
N VAL A 207 -24.81 23.86 -16.07
CA VAL A 207 -25.19 22.55 -15.54
C VAL A 207 -26.63 22.56 -15.01
N GLU A 208 -26.98 23.56 -14.20
CA GLU A 208 -28.34 23.72 -13.66
C GLU A 208 -29.37 23.88 -14.79
N THR A 209 -29.03 24.67 -15.82
CA THR A 209 -29.91 24.91 -16.97
C THR A 209 -30.10 23.64 -17.81
N ILE A 210 -29.05 22.85 -18.02
CA ILE A 210 -29.18 21.53 -18.66
C ILE A 210 -30.17 20.66 -17.87
N GLY A 211 -30.09 20.70 -16.54
CA GLY A 211 -31.03 20.05 -15.63
C GLY A 211 -32.48 20.42 -15.93
N SER A 212 -32.80 21.72 -15.87
CA SER A 212 -34.14 22.26 -16.12
C SER A 212 -34.65 21.97 -17.53
N VAL A 213 -33.81 22.17 -18.55
CA VAL A 213 -34.18 21.99 -19.96
C VAL A 213 -34.57 20.55 -20.28
N LEU A 214 -33.78 19.58 -19.79
CA LEU A 214 -34.07 18.15 -20.01
C LEU A 214 -35.25 17.66 -19.17
N GLN A 215 -35.45 18.23 -17.98
CA GLN A 215 -36.59 17.91 -17.11
C GLN A 215 -37.94 18.19 -17.80
N CYS A 216 -37.98 19.20 -18.67
CA CYS A 216 -39.15 19.55 -19.48
C CYS A 216 -39.10 19.01 -20.93
N GLY A 217 -38.17 18.10 -21.24
CA GLY A 217 -37.99 17.53 -22.58
C GLY A 217 -38.50 16.10 -22.73
N ASN A 218 -38.20 15.50 -23.88
CA ASN A 218 -38.59 14.12 -24.22
C ASN A 218 -37.59 13.05 -23.72
N GLY A 219 -36.55 13.45 -22.98
CA GLY A 219 -35.50 12.58 -22.42
C GLY A 219 -34.43 12.09 -23.40
N LYS A 220 -34.60 12.21 -24.73
CA LYS A 220 -33.68 11.61 -25.71
C LYS A 220 -32.24 12.12 -25.59
N ALA A 221 -32.08 13.42 -25.33
CA ALA A 221 -30.78 14.05 -25.21
C ALA A 221 -30.04 13.77 -23.87
N VAL A 222 -30.66 13.04 -22.93
CA VAL A 222 -30.00 12.63 -21.67
C VAL A 222 -28.74 11.82 -21.95
N GLU A 223 -28.75 10.96 -22.98
CA GLU A 223 -27.58 10.14 -23.33
C GLU A 223 -26.39 10.98 -23.80
N ASP A 224 -26.65 12.04 -24.55
CA ASP A 224 -25.62 12.95 -25.05
C ASP A 224 -24.99 13.78 -23.91
N VAL A 225 -25.77 14.06 -22.86
CA VAL A 225 -25.38 14.93 -21.76
C VAL A 225 -24.58 14.20 -20.68
N ILE A 226 -24.90 12.93 -20.40
CA ILE A 226 -24.28 12.13 -19.34
C ILE A 226 -22.73 12.16 -19.35
N PRO A 227 -22.04 11.95 -20.49
CA PRO A 227 -20.58 11.99 -20.53
C PRO A 227 -20.01 13.35 -20.12
N HIS A 228 -20.70 14.45 -20.46
CA HIS A 228 -20.28 15.79 -20.09
C HIS A 228 -20.49 16.08 -18.60
N LEU A 229 -21.59 15.60 -18.01
CA LEU A 229 -21.80 15.68 -16.57
C LEU A 229 -20.79 14.83 -15.78
N ALA A 230 -20.49 13.62 -16.26
CA ALA A 230 -19.47 12.76 -15.67
C ALA A 230 -18.11 13.48 -15.59
N GLN A 231 -17.71 14.16 -16.68
CA GLN A 231 -16.48 14.96 -16.71
C GLN A 231 -16.49 16.14 -15.72
N ARG A 232 -17.66 16.64 -15.30
CA ARG A 232 -17.77 17.73 -14.32
C ARG A 232 -17.56 17.26 -12.88
N PHE A 233 -17.59 15.96 -12.58
CA PHE A 233 -17.16 15.46 -11.26
C PHE A 233 -15.65 15.58 -11.03
N PHE A 234 -14.87 15.88 -12.08
CA PHE A 234 -13.44 16.18 -12.00
C PHE A 234 -13.17 17.70 -11.93
N ASP A 235 -14.20 18.55 -11.85
CA ASP A 235 -14.02 20.00 -11.75
C ASP A 235 -13.37 20.38 -10.42
N SER A 236 -12.36 21.25 -10.48
CA SER A 236 -11.66 21.73 -9.29
C SER A 236 -12.53 22.62 -8.40
N THR A 237 -13.61 23.19 -8.94
CA THR A 237 -14.55 24.01 -8.17
C THR A 237 -15.68 23.13 -7.59
N PRO A 238 -15.79 23.01 -6.26
CA PRO A 238 -16.83 22.17 -5.65
C PRO A 238 -18.25 22.58 -6.02
N GLY A 239 -18.51 23.87 -6.21
CA GLY A 239 -19.82 24.36 -6.65
C GLY A 239 -20.30 23.74 -7.97
N VAL A 240 -19.38 23.43 -8.90
CA VAL A 240 -19.72 22.76 -10.16
C VAL A 240 -20.12 21.30 -9.90
N ARG A 241 -19.35 20.58 -9.07
CA ARG A 241 -19.66 19.19 -8.69
C ARG A 241 -20.98 19.09 -7.91
N LYS A 242 -21.24 20.06 -7.02
CA LYS A 242 -22.51 20.21 -6.29
C LYS A 242 -23.68 20.37 -7.26
N ALA A 243 -23.57 21.26 -8.25
CA ALA A 243 -24.60 21.45 -9.26
C ALA A 243 -24.89 20.17 -10.06
N VAL A 244 -23.86 19.42 -10.46
CA VAL A 244 -24.05 18.12 -11.13
C VAL A 244 -24.78 17.13 -10.23
N THR A 245 -24.39 17.04 -8.95
CA THR A 245 -25.03 16.18 -7.95
C THR A 245 -26.52 16.50 -7.80
N GLN A 246 -26.86 17.80 -7.70
CA GLN A 246 -28.24 18.26 -7.62
C GLN A 246 -29.04 17.88 -8.86
N VAL A 247 -28.50 18.12 -10.06
CA VAL A 247 -29.18 17.81 -11.31
C VAL A 247 -29.41 16.31 -11.47
N VAL A 248 -28.40 15.48 -11.22
CA VAL A 248 -28.51 14.02 -11.34
C VAL A 248 -29.49 13.45 -10.30
N GLY A 249 -29.46 13.93 -9.05
CA GLY A 249 -30.41 13.50 -8.03
C GLY A 249 -31.84 13.93 -8.34
N ALA A 250 -32.03 15.17 -8.81
CA ALA A 250 -33.33 15.64 -9.29
C ALA A 250 -33.85 14.79 -10.46
N TRP A 251 -32.98 14.37 -11.38
CA TRP A 251 -33.38 13.47 -12.46
C TRP A 251 -33.74 12.06 -11.97
N LEU A 252 -33.02 11.51 -10.99
CA LEU A 252 -33.38 10.23 -10.36
C LEU A 252 -34.73 10.28 -9.64
N LEU A 253 -35.09 11.45 -9.11
CA LEU A 253 -36.39 11.68 -8.50
C LEU A 253 -37.47 11.88 -9.57
N ASP A 254 -37.31 12.85 -10.46
CA ASP A 254 -38.44 13.45 -11.17
C ASP A 254 -38.33 13.45 -12.69
N LEU A 255 -37.20 13.04 -13.31
CA LEU A 255 -37.08 13.08 -14.77
C LEU A 255 -38.18 12.22 -15.43
N PRO A 256 -38.86 12.74 -16.48
CA PRO A 256 -39.77 11.92 -17.28
C PRO A 256 -39.06 10.69 -17.85
N ASP A 257 -39.64 9.50 -17.69
CA ASP A 257 -39.04 8.22 -18.10
C ASP A 257 -37.65 7.91 -17.45
N ARG A 258 -37.40 8.42 -16.24
CA ARG A 258 -36.13 8.17 -15.51
C ARG A 258 -35.72 6.70 -15.38
N TYR A 259 -36.67 5.77 -15.38
CA TYR A 259 -36.42 4.33 -15.27
C TYR A 259 -35.52 3.82 -16.40
N SER A 260 -35.67 4.37 -17.61
CA SER A 260 -34.80 4.06 -18.76
C SER A 260 -33.34 4.44 -18.52
N TYR A 261 -33.10 5.46 -17.69
CA TYR A 261 -31.78 6.06 -17.47
C TYR A 261 -31.16 5.75 -16.10
N HIS A 262 -31.86 5.07 -15.18
CA HIS A 262 -31.34 4.72 -13.85
C HIS A 262 -29.94 4.12 -13.89
N HIS A 263 -29.68 3.16 -14.79
CA HIS A 263 -28.36 2.52 -14.93
C HIS A 263 -27.21 3.48 -15.32
N LYS A 264 -27.52 4.68 -15.81
CA LYS A 264 -26.54 5.73 -16.11
C LYS A 264 -26.51 6.83 -15.04
N LEU A 265 -27.64 7.11 -14.40
CA LEU A 265 -27.76 8.16 -13.37
C LEU A 265 -27.26 7.69 -11.99
N ILE A 266 -27.54 6.44 -11.60
CA ILE A 266 -27.08 5.84 -10.34
C ILE A 266 -25.56 5.98 -10.15
N PRO A 267 -24.70 5.54 -11.09
CA PRO A 267 -23.26 5.65 -10.89
C PRO A 267 -22.77 7.11 -10.77
N LEU A 268 -23.44 8.06 -11.43
CA LEU A 268 -23.12 9.49 -11.30
C LEU A 268 -23.44 10.01 -9.90
N LEU A 269 -24.62 9.72 -9.34
CA LEU A 269 -24.98 10.17 -8.00
C LEU A 269 -24.11 9.50 -6.92
N LEU A 270 -23.90 8.17 -7.02
CA LEU A 270 -23.08 7.43 -6.05
C LEU A 270 -21.61 7.88 -6.05
N THR A 271 -21.10 8.42 -7.16
CA THR A 271 -19.74 9.00 -7.22
C THR A 271 -19.60 10.20 -6.27
N SER A 272 -20.68 10.94 -6.03
CA SER A 272 -20.68 12.11 -5.11
C SER A 272 -20.62 11.71 -3.63
N LEU A 273 -20.90 10.47 -3.27
CA LEU A 273 -20.74 9.98 -1.89
C LEU A 273 -19.27 9.90 -1.44
N SER A 274 -18.34 9.95 -2.39
CA SER A 274 -16.89 10.03 -2.15
C SER A 274 -16.30 11.40 -2.52
N ASP A 275 -17.10 12.46 -2.55
CA ASP A 275 -16.58 13.81 -2.75
C ASP A 275 -15.74 14.29 -1.56
N ASP A 276 -14.73 15.12 -1.82
CA ASP A 276 -13.88 15.70 -0.77
C ASP A 276 -14.63 16.70 0.11
N GLN A 277 -15.69 17.34 -0.42
CA GLN A 277 -16.53 18.25 0.36
C GLN A 277 -17.67 17.52 1.06
N ILE A 278 -17.74 17.68 2.38
CA ILE A 278 -18.79 17.09 3.24
C ILE A 278 -20.20 17.47 2.74
N GLU A 279 -20.42 18.74 2.41
CA GLU A 279 -21.73 19.22 1.92
C GLU A 279 -22.21 18.50 0.66
N ILE A 280 -21.30 18.06 -0.21
CA ILE A 280 -21.65 17.34 -1.45
C ILE A 280 -22.02 15.90 -1.12
N ARG A 281 -21.31 15.28 -0.17
CA ARG A 281 -21.62 13.92 0.31
C ARG A 281 -23.00 13.87 0.98
N GLU A 282 -23.28 14.80 1.90
CA GLU A 282 -24.57 14.89 2.60
C GLU A 282 -25.73 15.13 1.63
N LEU A 283 -25.52 16.01 0.64
CA LEU A 283 -26.49 16.24 -0.42
C LEU A 283 -26.75 14.97 -1.25
N ALA A 284 -25.69 14.27 -1.66
CA ALA A 284 -25.81 13.05 -2.44
C ALA A 284 -26.50 11.93 -1.65
N GLU A 285 -26.21 11.81 -0.36
CA GLU A 285 -26.84 10.88 0.57
C GLU A 285 -28.34 11.15 0.71
N GLY A 286 -28.73 12.41 0.95
CA GLY A 286 -30.15 12.80 1.01
C GLY A 286 -30.90 12.52 -0.29
N LEU A 287 -30.33 12.92 -1.44
CA LEU A 287 -30.93 12.67 -2.75
C LEU A 287 -31.05 11.18 -3.06
N TRP A 288 -30.05 10.38 -2.68
CA TRP A 288 -30.07 8.93 -2.89
C TRP A 288 -31.13 8.26 -2.01
N HIS A 289 -31.20 8.66 -0.74
CA HIS A 289 -32.24 8.20 0.19
C HIS A 289 -33.64 8.50 -0.34
N ASP A 290 -33.89 9.74 -0.77
CA ASP A 290 -35.18 10.16 -1.33
C ASP A 290 -35.53 9.41 -2.62
N ALA A 291 -34.55 9.15 -3.49
CA ALA A 291 -34.74 8.36 -4.71
C ALA A 291 -35.18 6.93 -4.39
N GLY A 292 -34.57 6.32 -3.36
CA GLY A 292 -34.99 5.02 -2.84
C GLY A 292 -36.41 5.02 -2.29
N LEU A 293 -36.76 5.98 -1.42
CA LEU A 293 -38.12 6.11 -0.88
C LEU A 293 -39.17 6.37 -1.97
N LYS A 294 -38.81 7.14 -3.00
CA LYS A 294 -39.70 7.37 -4.14
C LYS A 294 -39.90 6.09 -4.95
N TYR A 295 -38.84 5.32 -5.20
CA TYR A 295 -38.94 4.04 -5.89
C TYR A 295 -39.80 3.03 -5.11
N GLU A 296 -39.63 2.95 -3.78
CA GLU A 296 -40.48 2.11 -2.92
C GLU A 296 -41.96 2.46 -3.07
N ARG A 297 -42.31 3.74 -2.97
CA ARG A 297 -43.71 4.21 -3.09
C ARG A 297 -44.32 3.93 -4.46
N GLU A 298 -43.55 4.05 -5.54
CA GLU A 298 -44.04 3.81 -6.89
C GLU A 298 -44.16 2.32 -7.25
N ASN A 299 -43.45 1.44 -6.54
CA ASN A 299 -43.38 0.00 -6.82
C ASN A 299 -43.83 -0.83 -5.60
N GLU A 300 -44.73 -0.28 -4.77
CA GLU A 300 -45.18 -0.91 -3.51
C GLU A 300 -45.73 -2.32 -3.75
N ASP A 301 -46.54 -2.50 -4.79
CA ASP A 301 -47.12 -3.81 -5.15
C ASP A 301 -46.04 -4.84 -5.51
N ASP A 302 -45.02 -4.45 -6.27
CA ASP A 302 -43.91 -5.32 -6.67
C ASP A 302 -42.95 -5.63 -5.50
N LEU A 303 -42.90 -4.74 -4.51
CA LEU A 303 -41.98 -4.81 -3.36
C LEU A 303 -42.65 -5.30 -2.09
N LYS A 304 -43.94 -5.61 -2.12
CA LYS A 304 -44.76 -5.93 -0.94
C LYS A 304 -44.12 -6.97 -0.03
N ASP A 305 -43.70 -8.10 -0.57
CA ASP A 305 -43.07 -9.16 0.23
C ASP A 305 -41.77 -8.67 0.91
N LYS A 306 -40.97 -7.84 0.23
CA LYS A 306 -39.73 -7.28 0.80
C LYS A 306 -39.99 -6.20 1.84
N LEU A 307 -41.11 -5.47 1.72
CA LEU A 307 -41.57 -4.47 2.68
C LEU A 307 -42.17 -5.12 3.93
N ASP A 308 -42.98 -6.17 3.76
CA ASP A 308 -43.59 -6.93 4.85
C ASP A 308 -42.55 -7.76 5.62
N PHE A 309 -41.53 -8.28 4.92
CA PHE A 309 -40.45 -9.10 5.48
C PHE A 309 -39.08 -8.43 5.27
N GLN A 310 -38.88 -7.26 5.88
CA GLN A 310 -37.60 -6.56 5.78
C GLN A 310 -36.45 -7.40 6.33
N ALA A 311 -35.53 -7.80 5.45
CA ALA A 311 -34.31 -8.47 5.87
C ALA A 311 -33.50 -7.53 6.77
N PRO A 312 -33.14 -7.92 8.02
CA PRO A 312 -32.29 -7.10 8.86
C PRO A 312 -30.90 -6.92 8.24
N ALA A 313 -30.15 -5.92 8.71
CA ALA A 313 -28.75 -5.81 8.35
C ALA A 313 -28.01 -7.07 8.85
N PRO A 314 -27.01 -7.58 8.11
CA PRO A 314 -26.08 -8.57 8.65
C PRO A 314 -25.59 -8.17 10.05
N CYS A 315 -25.51 -9.14 10.97
CA CYS A 315 -25.04 -8.87 12.34
C CYS A 315 -23.62 -8.30 12.39
N HIS A 316 -22.85 -8.52 11.33
CA HIS A 316 -21.50 -8.04 11.12
C HIS A 316 -21.49 -6.93 10.06
N TYR A 317 -22.52 -6.10 9.88
CA TYR A 317 -22.49 -5.03 8.87
C TYR A 317 -21.28 -4.08 9.07
N PRO A 318 -20.70 -3.49 8.00
CA PRO A 318 -19.57 -2.59 8.12
C PRO A 318 -19.77 -1.48 9.17
N ALA A 319 -18.79 -1.31 10.06
CA ALA A 319 -18.87 -0.33 11.15
C ALA A 319 -18.88 1.10 10.61
N GLY A 320 -19.74 1.95 11.17
CA GLY A 320 -19.82 3.38 10.81
C GLY A 320 -20.46 3.67 9.45
N VAL A 321 -21.12 2.70 8.81
CA VAL A 321 -21.82 2.85 7.53
C VAL A 321 -23.31 2.67 7.75
N GLU A 322 -24.12 3.66 7.36
CA GLU A 322 -25.57 3.52 7.36
C GLU A 322 -26.01 2.59 6.21
N ARG A 323 -26.94 1.69 6.50
CA ARG A 323 -27.47 0.77 5.49
C ARG A 323 -28.47 1.51 4.60
N PRO A 324 -28.31 1.50 3.27
CA PRO A 324 -29.27 2.13 2.36
C PRO A 324 -30.67 1.53 2.49
N ASN A 325 -31.71 2.35 2.26
CA ASN A 325 -33.10 1.89 2.28
C ASN A 325 -33.37 0.83 1.20
N LEU A 326 -34.53 0.17 1.28
CA LEU A 326 -34.85 -0.96 0.39
C LEU A 326 -34.86 -0.53 -1.08
N GLY A 327 -35.40 0.64 -1.39
CA GLY A 327 -35.48 1.19 -2.74
C GLY A 327 -34.11 1.42 -3.36
N CYS A 328 -33.18 2.02 -2.61
CA CYS A 328 -31.78 2.18 -3.03
C CYS A 328 -31.14 0.84 -3.41
N ARG A 329 -31.30 -0.16 -2.54
CA ARG A 329 -30.74 -1.50 -2.76
C ARG A 329 -31.35 -2.20 -3.97
N VAL A 330 -32.67 -2.10 -4.15
CA VAL A 330 -33.37 -2.67 -5.31
C VAL A 330 -32.97 -1.97 -6.60
N LEU A 331 -32.85 -0.64 -6.60
CA LEU A 331 -32.39 0.12 -7.75
C LEU A 331 -31.01 -0.34 -8.22
N VAL A 332 -30.05 -0.49 -7.30
CA VAL A 332 -28.73 -1.02 -7.63
C VAL A 332 -28.82 -2.47 -8.11
N HIS A 333 -29.54 -3.34 -7.42
CA HIS A 333 -29.73 -4.73 -7.83
C HIS A 333 -30.19 -4.85 -9.30
N ARG A 334 -31.22 -4.10 -9.70
CA ARG A 334 -31.79 -4.16 -11.06
C ARG A 334 -30.85 -3.68 -12.15
N HIS A 335 -29.87 -2.85 -11.80
CA HIS A 335 -28.98 -2.18 -12.75
C HIS A 335 -27.50 -2.59 -12.64
N LEU A 336 -27.14 -3.38 -11.63
CA LEU A 336 -25.76 -3.77 -11.34
C LEU A 336 -25.08 -4.47 -12.54
N SER A 337 -25.81 -5.34 -13.23
CA SER A 337 -25.33 -6.05 -14.44
C SER A 337 -24.95 -5.12 -15.59
N LYS A 338 -25.54 -3.91 -15.66
CA LYS A 338 -25.24 -2.90 -16.67
C LYS A 338 -24.12 -1.95 -16.22
N ILE A 339 -24.02 -1.70 -14.91
CA ILE A 339 -23.07 -0.73 -14.33
C ILE A 339 -21.69 -1.38 -14.12
N LEU A 340 -21.65 -2.53 -13.46
CA LEU A 340 -20.41 -3.12 -12.95
C LEU A 340 -19.38 -3.45 -14.05
N PRO A 341 -19.74 -4.04 -15.21
CA PRO A 341 -18.74 -4.38 -16.23
C PRO A 341 -18.02 -3.14 -16.78
N GLY A 342 -18.73 -2.02 -16.95
CA GLY A 342 -18.14 -0.75 -17.37
C GLY A 342 -17.20 -0.21 -16.30
N LEU A 343 -17.67 -0.19 -15.05
CA LEU A 343 -16.86 0.26 -13.91
C LEU A 343 -15.57 -0.55 -13.75
N VAL A 344 -15.66 -1.89 -13.81
CA VAL A 344 -14.48 -2.78 -13.66
C VAL A 344 -13.47 -2.56 -14.79
N ARG A 345 -13.92 -2.26 -16.01
CA ARG A 345 -13.02 -1.88 -17.09
C ARG A 345 -12.33 -0.54 -16.79
N ASP A 346 -13.07 0.43 -16.27
CA ASP A 346 -12.57 1.79 -16.02
C ASP A 346 -11.65 1.84 -14.77
N LEU A 347 -11.67 0.83 -13.89
CA LEU A 347 -10.62 0.59 -12.89
C LEU A 347 -9.24 0.34 -13.50
N GLY A 348 -9.16 -0.02 -14.77
CA GLY A 348 -7.90 -0.17 -15.52
C GLY A 348 -7.60 1.00 -16.46
N ASP A 349 -8.30 2.13 -16.32
CA ASP A 349 -8.12 3.27 -17.21
C ASP A 349 -6.73 3.92 -17.08
N TRP A 350 -6.19 4.43 -18.17
CA TRP A 350 -4.86 5.06 -18.16
C TRP A 350 -4.82 6.37 -17.37
N VAL A 351 -5.97 7.03 -17.15
CA VAL A 351 -6.10 8.24 -16.34
C VAL A 351 -6.28 7.87 -14.86
N VAL A 352 -5.33 8.28 -14.02
CA VAL A 352 -5.31 7.98 -12.57
C VAL A 352 -6.58 8.44 -11.86
N GLU A 353 -7.01 9.70 -12.09
CA GLU A 353 -8.19 10.24 -11.41
C GLU A 353 -9.48 9.48 -11.78
N THR A 354 -9.58 8.95 -13.00
CA THR A 354 -10.69 8.06 -13.39
C THR A 354 -10.67 6.79 -12.55
N ARG A 355 -9.52 6.12 -12.43
CA ARG A 355 -9.39 4.90 -11.61
C ARG A 355 -9.73 5.15 -10.14
N VAL A 356 -9.29 6.28 -9.58
CA VAL A 356 -9.61 6.69 -8.19
C VAL A 356 -11.11 6.84 -8.00
N LYS A 357 -11.81 7.59 -8.88
CA LYS A 357 -13.26 7.75 -8.80
C LYS A 357 -14.01 6.41 -8.99
N CYS A 358 -13.55 5.55 -9.91
CA CYS A 358 -14.12 4.23 -10.12
C CYS A 358 -13.95 3.30 -8.91
N ALA A 359 -12.79 3.33 -8.25
CA ALA A 359 -12.53 2.55 -7.03
C ALA A 359 -13.43 3.00 -5.88
N SER A 360 -13.56 4.31 -5.68
CA SER A 360 -14.49 4.89 -4.70
C SER A 360 -15.95 4.54 -5.01
N LEU A 361 -16.36 4.61 -6.29
CA LEU A 361 -17.71 4.26 -6.72
C LEU A 361 -18.01 2.77 -6.52
N LEU A 362 -17.03 1.88 -6.73
CA LEU A 362 -17.20 0.44 -6.51
C LEU A 362 -17.66 0.16 -5.08
N TYR A 363 -17.01 0.78 -4.09
CA TYR A 363 -17.36 0.62 -2.69
C TYR A 363 -18.84 0.93 -2.43
N TRP A 364 -19.31 2.12 -2.86
CA TRP A 364 -20.71 2.53 -2.65
C TRP A 364 -21.69 1.68 -3.45
N LEU A 365 -21.31 1.23 -4.64
CA LEU A 365 -22.13 0.32 -5.44
C LEU A 365 -22.32 -1.02 -4.71
N LEU A 366 -21.27 -1.56 -4.09
CA LEU A 366 -21.34 -2.82 -3.34
C LEU A 366 -22.09 -2.70 -2.01
N ILE A 367 -21.98 -1.56 -1.30
CA ILE A 367 -22.82 -1.26 -0.12
C ILE A 367 -24.32 -1.35 -0.45
N ASN A 368 -24.72 -0.87 -1.63
CA ASN A 368 -26.10 -0.94 -2.07
C ASN A 368 -26.47 -2.31 -2.67
N ALA A 369 -25.51 -3.00 -3.30
CA ALA A 369 -25.76 -4.30 -3.91
C ALA A 369 -25.96 -5.41 -2.88
N GLU A 370 -25.29 -5.35 -1.74
CA GLU A 370 -25.30 -6.40 -0.71
C GLU A 370 -25.16 -7.82 -1.32
N GLU A 371 -26.04 -8.74 -0.94
CA GLU A 371 -26.05 -10.15 -1.37
C GLU A 371 -26.14 -10.33 -2.89
N TYR A 372 -26.67 -9.34 -3.62
CA TYR A 372 -26.78 -9.40 -5.09
C TYR A 372 -25.41 -9.33 -5.78
N THR A 373 -24.37 -8.92 -5.06
CA THR A 373 -22.97 -9.03 -5.50
C THR A 373 -22.61 -10.46 -5.91
N THR A 374 -23.26 -11.45 -5.29
CA THR A 374 -23.10 -12.89 -5.58
C THR A 374 -23.19 -13.22 -7.08
N GLN A 375 -24.11 -12.60 -7.83
CA GLN A 375 -24.31 -12.91 -9.25
C GLN A 375 -23.19 -12.36 -10.15
N HIS A 376 -22.37 -11.45 -9.62
CA HIS A 376 -21.35 -10.71 -10.35
C HIS A 376 -19.93 -10.96 -9.84
N ILE A 377 -19.79 -11.89 -8.89
CA ILE A 377 -18.57 -12.13 -8.15
C ILE A 377 -17.36 -12.42 -9.04
N GLU A 378 -17.53 -13.15 -10.14
CA GLU A 378 -16.41 -13.50 -11.05
C GLU A 378 -15.82 -12.26 -11.73
N ILE A 379 -16.66 -11.40 -12.30
CA ILE A 379 -16.23 -10.15 -12.95
C ILE A 379 -15.62 -9.21 -11.91
N LEU A 380 -16.24 -9.13 -10.72
CA LEU A 380 -15.76 -8.31 -9.62
C LEU A 380 -14.36 -8.72 -9.15
N LEU A 381 -14.16 -10.01 -8.84
CA LEU A 381 -12.87 -10.54 -8.37
C LEU A 381 -11.76 -10.29 -9.39
N ASN A 382 -12.02 -10.52 -10.68
CA ASN A 382 -11.06 -10.21 -11.74
C ASN A 382 -10.68 -8.73 -11.80
N GLY A 383 -11.61 -7.83 -11.52
CA GLY A 383 -11.36 -6.39 -11.37
C GLY A 383 -10.51 -6.08 -10.14
N LEU A 384 -10.89 -6.62 -8.99
CA LEU A 384 -10.20 -6.43 -7.70
C LEU A 384 -8.74 -6.90 -7.77
N TYR A 385 -8.48 -8.09 -8.31
CA TYR A 385 -7.11 -8.62 -8.42
C TYR A 385 -6.18 -7.69 -9.18
N LYS A 386 -6.67 -7.07 -10.26
CA LYS A 386 -5.89 -6.13 -11.08
C LYS A 386 -5.73 -4.78 -10.38
N ALA A 387 -6.80 -4.25 -9.81
CA ALA A 387 -6.78 -2.96 -9.13
C ALA A 387 -5.97 -2.96 -7.83
N CYS A 388 -5.83 -4.11 -7.16
CA CYS A 388 -4.91 -4.28 -6.04
C CYS A 388 -3.43 -4.17 -6.42
N LEU A 389 -3.10 -4.19 -7.72
CA LEU A 389 -1.75 -3.97 -8.25
C LEU A 389 -1.52 -2.52 -8.69
N ASP A 390 -2.47 -1.60 -8.47
CA ASP A 390 -2.33 -0.20 -8.90
C ASP A 390 -1.16 0.50 -8.19
N GLU A 391 -0.56 1.46 -8.90
CA GLU A 391 0.53 2.28 -8.38
C GLU A 391 0.00 3.42 -7.48
N ASP A 392 -1.26 3.85 -7.65
CA ASP A 392 -1.89 4.85 -6.79
C ASP A 392 -2.55 4.19 -5.57
N GLN A 393 -2.02 4.48 -4.38
CA GLN A 393 -2.49 3.90 -3.13
C GLN A 393 -3.97 4.22 -2.82
N ARG A 394 -4.54 5.31 -3.36
CA ARG A 394 -5.97 5.64 -3.18
C ARG A 394 -6.85 4.57 -3.83
N VAL A 395 -6.47 4.11 -5.03
CA VAL A 395 -7.15 3.02 -5.73
C VAL A 395 -7.08 1.75 -4.90
N VAL A 396 -5.87 1.35 -4.48
CA VAL A 396 -5.62 0.13 -3.70
C VAL A 396 -6.45 0.12 -2.41
N THR A 397 -6.52 1.25 -1.71
CA THR A 397 -7.26 1.38 -0.46
C THR A 397 -8.77 1.18 -0.66
N ASP A 398 -9.36 1.83 -1.68
CA ASP A 398 -10.80 1.72 -1.94
C ASP A 398 -11.20 0.34 -2.48
N VAL A 399 -10.35 -0.31 -3.28
CA VAL A 399 -10.63 -1.68 -3.75
C VAL A 399 -10.43 -2.73 -2.65
N GLN A 400 -9.51 -2.52 -1.70
CA GLN A 400 -9.43 -3.35 -0.49
C GLN A 400 -10.70 -3.25 0.33
N ARG A 401 -11.20 -2.03 0.58
CA ARG A 401 -12.49 -1.82 1.26
C ARG A 401 -13.64 -2.46 0.48
N SER A 402 -13.62 -2.40 -0.85
CA SER A 402 -14.61 -3.06 -1.71
C SER A 402 -14.53 -4.59 -1.61
N ALA A 403 -13.32 -5.16 -1.50
CA ALA A 403 -13.11 -6.59 -1.29
C ALA A 403 -13.59 -7.04 0.10
N GLU A 404 -13.48 -6.22 1.14
CA GLU A 404 -14.09 -6.52 2.43
C GLU A 404 -15.61 -6.67 2.31
N LEU A 405 -16.29 -5.83 1.51
CA LEU A 405 -17.74 -5.93 1.25
C LEU A 405 -18.15 -7.27 0.61
N VAL A 406 -17.27 -7.91 -0.14
CA VAL A 406 -17.50 -9.28 -0.61
C VAL A 406 -17.59 -10.24 0.58
N GLY A 407 -16.72 -10.10 1.59
CA GLY A 407 -16.80 -10.89 2.82
C GLY A 407 -18.09 -10.65 3.61
N TYR A 408 -18.54 -9.39 3.67
CA TYR A 408 -19.76 -9.01 4.40
C TYR A 408 -21.04 -9.56 3.76
N PHE A 409 -21.07 -9.66 2.43
CA PHE A 409 -22.32 -9.88 1.69
C PHE A 409 -22.37 -11.16 0.86
N VAL A 410 -21.23 -11.75 0.50
CA VAL A 410 -21.16 -12.95 -0.34
C VAL A 410 -20.70 -14.12 0.52
N LYS A 411 -21.46 -15.22 0.47
CA LYS A 411 -21.17 -16.41 1.26
C LYS A 411 -19.83 -17.06 0.83
N PRO A 412 -19.03 -17.58 1.78
CA PRO A 412 -17.74 -18.20 1.48
C PRO A 412 -17.78 -19.35 0.47
N ASP A 413 -18.82 -20.18 0.45
CA ASP A 413 -18.98 -21.27 -0.54
C ASP A 413 -18.92 -20.79 -1.99
N ILE A 414 -19.33 -19.54 -2.23
CA ILE A 414 -19.41 -18.97 -3.58
C ILE A 414 -18.06 -18.38 -4.00
N TRP A 415 -17.51 -17.47 -3.20
CA TRP A 415 -16.28 -16.77 -3.59
C TRP A 415 -15.03 -17.64 -3.41
N MET A 416 -15.01 -18.61 -2.48
CA MET A 416 -13.83 -19.42 -2.18
C MET A 416 -13.32 -20.16 -3.43
N LYS A 417 -14.22 -20.84 -4.15
CA LYS A 417 -13.85 -21.59 -5.37
C LYS A 417 -13.23 -20.68 -6.44
N LEU A 418 -13.76 -19.47 -6.59
CA LEU A 418 -13.29 -18.51 -7.58
C LEU A 418 -11.94 -17.92 -7.18
N VAL A 419 -11.79 -17.55 -5.91
CA VAL A 419 -10.54 -17.03 -5.34
C VAL A 419 -9.40 -18.04 -5.43
N LEU A 420 -9.65 -19.30 -5.05
CA LEU A 420 -8.68 -20.37 -5.19
C LEU A 420 -8.32 -20.65 -6.65
N THR A 421 -9.26 -20.46 -7.57
CA THR A 421 -9.00 -20.57 -9.01
C THR A 421 -8.17 -19.39 -9.51
N GLY A 422 -8.47 -18.17 -9.06
CA GLY A 422 -7.69 -16.97 -9.36
C GLY A 422 -6.24 -17.09 -8.88
N LEU A 423 -6.02 -17.58 -7.66
CA LEU A 423 -4.67 -17.81 -7.12
C LEU A 423 -3.88 -18.81 -7.96
N ARG A 424 -4.52 -19.89 -8.42
CA ARG A 424 -3.88 -20.88 -9.32
C ARG A 424 -3.59 -20.34 -10.71
N GLN A 425 -4.40 -19.40 -11.20
CA GLN A 425 -4.20 -18.78 -12.52
C GLN A 425 -3.15 -17.67 -12.48
N SER A 426 -3.05 -16.95 -11.36
CA SER A 426 -2.16 -15.81 -11.17
C SER A 426 -1.60 -15.80 -9.75
N LEU A 427 -0.32 -16.15 -9.64
CA LEU A 427 0.46 -16.10 -8.40
C LEU A 427 0.90 -14.66 -8.09
N SER A 428 -0.06 -13.75 -7.88
CA SER A 428 0.22 -12.32 -7.68
C SER A 428 -0.22 -11.82 -6.31
N HIS A 429 0.50 -10.84 -5.78
CA HIS A 429 0.17 -10.24 -4.49
C HIS A 429 -1.23 -9.58 -4.48
N GLY A 430 -1.77 -9.20 -5.65
CA GLY A 430 -3.12 -8.64 -5.78
C GLY A 430 -4.22 -9.66 -5.45
N VAL A 431 -4.01 -10.94 -5.78
CA VAL A 431 -4.94 -12.02 -5.39
C VAL A 431 -4.89 -12.23 -3.88
N VAL A 432 -3.69 -12.33 -3.28
CA VAL A 432 -3.53 -12.53 -1.82
C VAL A 432 -4.04 -11.32 -1.04
N MET A 433 -3.85 -10.10 -1.55
CA MET A 433 -4.44 -8.88 -0.97
C MET A 433 -5.97 -8.93 -0.96
N THR A 434 -6.57 -9.33 -2.09
CA THR A 434 -8.03 -9.47 -2.20
C THR A 434 -8.53 -10.56 -1.26
N MET A 435 -7.82 -11.70 -1.15
CA MET A 435 -8.10 -12.76 -0.19
C MET A 435 -8.12 -12.26 1.25
N ALA A 436 -7.06 -11.56 1.67
CA ALA A 436 -6.96 -11.02 3.02
C ALA A 436 -8.11 -10.06 3.34
N ALA A 437 -8.48 -9.18 2.40
CA ALA A 437 -9.59 -8.25 2.56
C ALA A 437 -10.95 -8.98 2.67
N ILE A 438 -11.23 -9.97 1.82
CA ILE A 438 -12.46 -10.76 1.91
C ILE A 438 -12.56 -11.49 3.26
N VAL A 439 -11.46 -12.09 3.73
CA VAL A 439 -11.41 -12.73 5.05
C VAL A 439 -11.73 -11.70 6.13
N ARG A 440 -11.12 -10.52 6.10
CA ARG A 440 -11.35 -9.46 7.09
C ARG A 440 -12.82 -9.03 7.19
N GLY A 441 -13.54 -8.99 6.07
CA GLY A 441 -14.97 -8.66 6.02
C GLY A 441 -15.92 -9.83 6.26
N SER A 442 -15.42 -11.06 6.38
CA SER A 442 -16.26 -12.25 6.54
C SER A 442 -16.82 -12.39 7.96
N SER A 443 -17.95 -13.10 8.10
CA SER A 443 -18.43 -13.51 9.43
C SER A 443 -17.69 -14.77 9.92
N HIS A 444 -17.33 -14.79 11.20
CA HIS A 444 -16.67 -15.94 11.86
C HIS A 444 -17.34 -17.28 11.53
N ASN A 445 -18.62 -17.42 11.87
CA ASN A 445 -19.35 -18.70 11.76
C ASN A 445 -19.48 -19.21 10.32
N SER A 446 -19.64 -18.31 9.35
CA SER A 446 -19.77 -18.73 7.94
C SER A 446 -18.44 -19.11 7.32
N PHE A 447 -17.33 -18.54 7.81
CA PHE A 447 -16.00 -18.79 7.28
C PHE A 447 -15.30 -19.99 7.94
N LEU A 448 -15.65 -20.32 9.19
CA LEU A 448 -15.06 -21.41 9.98
C LEU A 448 -14.86 -22.74 9.20
N PRO A 449 -15.80 -23.21 8.35
CA PRO A 449 -15.61 -24.46 7.60
C PRO A 449 -14.55 -24.41 6.51
N TYR A 450 -14.09 -23.21 6.11
CA TYR A 450 -13.20 -23.00 4.96
C TYR A 450 -11.80 -22.56 5.35
N GLN A 451 -11.52 -22.40 6.65
CA GLN A 451 -10.24 -21.89 7.14
C GLN A 451 -9.04 -22.76 6.71
N GLU A 452 -9.20 -24.08 6.68
CA GLU A 452 -8.11 -24.98 6.27
C GLU A 452 -7.79 -24.82 4.78
N ASP A 453 -8.81 -24.88 3.93
CA ASP A 453 -8.65 -24.82 2.47
C ASP A 453 -7.92 -23.56 2.01
N ILE A 454 -8.28 -22.41 2.59
CA ILE A 454 -7.72 -21.12 2.19
C ILE A 454 -6.29 -20.90 2.70
N VAL A 455 -5.96 -21.35 3.91
CA VAL A 455 -4.59 -21.25 4.43
C VAL A 455 -3.69 -22.25 3.68
N ASN A 456 -4.16 -23.47 3.43
CA ASN A 456 -3.44 -24.48 2.66
C ASN A 456 -3.15 -24.02 1.22
N ALA A 457 -4.05 -23.24 0.62
CA ALA A 457 -3.82 -22.69 -0.71
C ALA A 457 -2.64 -21.69 -0.75
N LEU A 458 -2.42 -20.93 0.31
CA LEU A 458 -1.25 -20.04 0.43
C LEU A 458 0.03 -20.80 0.78
N LEU A 459 -0.07 -21.96 1.41
CA LEU A 459 1.06 -22.88 1.65
C LEU A 459 1.52 -23.63 0.39
N ASN A 460 1.01 -23.29 -0.78
CA ASN A 460 1.65 -23.71 -2.02
C ASN A 460 3.04 -23.05 -2.14
N PRO A 461 4.14 -23.81 -2.28
CA PRO A 461 5.49 -23.25 -2.43
C PRO A 461 5.58 -22.15 -3.49
N ASP A 462 4.86 -22.28 -4.60
CA ASP A 462 4.84 -21.28 -5.68
C ASP A 462 4.27 -19.90 -5.24
N VAL A 463 3.57 -19.84 -4.10
CA VAL A 463 2.98 -18.61 -3.54
C VAL A 463 3.85 -18.03 -2.44
N TYR A 464 4.13 -18.80 -1.37
CA TYR A 464 4.77 -18.25 -0.17
C TYR A 464 6.30 -18.29 -0.21
N GLN A 465 6.91 -19.16 -1.03
CA GLN A 465 8.37 -19.22 -1.19
C GLN A 465 8.86 -18.24 -2.27
N THR A 466 8.47 -16.97 -2.13
CA THR A 466 8.80 -15.91 -3.10
C THR A 466 9.90 -14.99 -2.57
N VAL A 467 10.47 -14.17 -3.46
CA VAL A 467 11.36 -13.06 -3.12
C VAL A 467 10.65 -11.70 -3.21
N GLU A 468 9.38 -11.69 -3.59
CA GLU A 468 8.61 -10.47 -3.79
C GLU A 468 8.18 -9.84 -2.46
N ALA A 469 8.73 -8.65 -2.16
CA ALA A 469 8.43 -7.93 -0.92
C ALA A 469 6.93 -7.61 -0.73
N LYS A 470 6.23 -7.21 -1.81
CA LYS A 470 4.78 -6.93 -1.75
C LYS A 470 3.98 -8.19 -1.38
N MET A 471 4.37 -9.37 -1.88
CA MET A 471 3.72 -10.63 -1.54
C MET A 471 3.89 -10.96 -0.05
N HIS A 472 5.10 -10.83 0.51
CA HIS A 472 5.33 -11.05 1.95
C HIS A 472 4.43 -10.16 2.82
N THR A 473 4.26 -8.89 2.45
CA THR A 473 3.34 -7.98 3.14
C THR A 473 1.89 -8.48 3.06
N GLN A 474 1.46 -9.01 1.91
CA GLN A 474 0.08 -9.51 1.78
C GLN A 474 -0.16 -10.85 2.49
N ILE A 475 0.84 -11.73 2.55
CA ILE A 475 0.78 -12.96 3.37
C ILE A 475 0.65 -12.58 4.85
N LEU A 476 1.43 -11.60 5.32
CA LEU A 476 1.29 -11.07 6.68
C LEU A 476 -0.11 -10.48 6.93
N ASN A 477 -0.61 -9.65 6.02
CA ASN A 477 -1.97 -9.07 6.12
C ASN A 477 -3.06 -10.14 6.13
N PHE A 478 -2.87 -11.23 5.39
CA PHE A 478 -3.76 -12.38 5.40
C PHE A 478 -3.73 -13.06 6.77
N CYS A 479 -2.54 -13.38 7.33
CA CYS A 479 -2.41 -13.97 8.66
C CYS A 479 -3.07 -13.10 9.74
N GLN A 480 -2.89 -11.77 9.68
CA GLN A 480 -3.53 -10.84 10.60
C GLN A 480 -5.07 -10.85 10.47
N SER A 481 -5.58 -10.96 9.23
CA SER A 481 -7.03 -11.05 8.97
C SER A 481 -7.61 -12.36 9.51
N MET A 482 -6.90 -13.47 9.34
CA MET A 482 -7.26 -14.77 9.91
C MET A 482 -7.30 -14.75 11.44
N LEU A 483 -6.25 -14.21 12.08
CA LEU A 483 -6.15 -14.10 13.55
C LEU A 483 -7.29 -13.26 14.13
N THR A 484 -7.56 -12.11 13.51
CA THR A 484 -8.63 -11.21 13.95
C THR A 484 -10.00 -11.86 13.79
N LEU A 485 -10.23 -12.56 12.67
CA LEU A 485 -11.51 -13.17 12.38
C LEU A 485 -11.79 -14.39 13.26
N MET A 486 -10.82 -15.31 13.37
CA MET A 486 -11.02 -16.64 14.00
C MET A 486 -10.85 -16.64 15.51
N GLY A 487 -10.07 -15.72 16.09
CA GLY A 487 -9.79 -15.75 17.52
C GLY A 487 -9.29 -17.12 17.97
N PHE A 488 -9.96 -17.75 18.95
CA PHE A 488 -9.58 -19.07 19.48
C PHE A 488 -9.67 -20.21 18.44
N ASP A 489 -10.63 -20.14 17.50
CA ASP A 489 -10.84 -21.20 16.52
C ASP A 489 -9.71 -21.29 15.47
N ILE A 490 -8.77 -20.33 15.47
CA ILE A 490 -7.53 -20.40 14.66
C ILE A 490 -6.66 -21.61 15.02
N GLN A 491 -6.86 -22.20 16.21
CA GLN A 491 -6.09 -23.35 16.70
C GLN A 491 -6.03 -24.50 15.67
N VAL A 492 -7.10 -24.72 14.91
CA VAL A 492 -7.20 -25.77 13.89
C VAL A 492 -6.16 -25.60 12.78
N VAL A 493 -5.85 -24.35 12.41
CA VAL A 493 -4.89 -24.00 11.35
C VAL A 493 -3.60 -23.38 11.91
N SER A 494 -3.35 -23.50 13.22
CA SER A 494 -2.23 -22.82 13.89
C SER A 494 -0.87 -23.22 13.29
N GLN A 495 -0.68 -24.51 12.97
CA GLN A 495 0.56 -24.98 12.33
C GLN A 495 0.77 -24.30 10.97
N GLN A 496 -0.27 -24.20 10.16
CA GLN A 496 -0.19 -23.63 8.83
C GLN A 496 0.09 -22.14 8.87
N VAL A 497 -0.57 -21.40 9.77
CA VAL A 497 -0.32 -19.97 9.98
C VAL A 497 1.09 -19.74 10.53
N PHE A 498 1.55 -20.58 11.47
CA PHE A 498 2.93 -20.55 11.97
C PHE A 498 3.94 -20.72 10.83
N ASN A 499 3.74 -21.71 9.95
CA ASN A 499 4.61 -21.94 8.79
C ASN A 499 4.67 -20.71 7.86
N LEU A 500 3.54 -20.07 7.57
CA LEU A 500 3.50 -18.83 6.77
C LEU A 500 4.29 -17.70 7.45
N LEU A 501 4.09 -17.50 8.76
CA LEU A 501 4.76 -16.44 9.52
C LEU A 501 6.28 -16.64 9.60
N ILE A 502 6.76 -17.85 9.89
CA ILE A 502 8.20 -18.14 9.89
C ILE A 502 8.78 -17.97 8.49
N SER A 503 8.03 -18.34 7.44
CA SER A 503 8.48 -18.12 6.06
C SER A 503 8.60 -16.65 5.71
N VAL A 504 7.66 -15.81 6.17
CA VAL A 504 7.76 -14.35 6.02
C VAL A 504 8.99 -13.81 6.75
N VAL A 505 9.23 -14.24 8.00
CA VAL A 505 10.44 -13.84 8.77
C VAL A 505 11.72 -14.26 8.05
N ALA A 506 11.75 -15.46 7.46
CA ALA A 506 12.91 -16.00 6.78
C ALA A 506 13.26 -15.27 5.47
N LEU A 507 12.25 -14.83 4.70
CA LEU A 507 12.43 -14.43 3.30
C LEU A 507 12.33 -12.92 3.07
N THR A 508 11.68 -12.18 3.97
CA THR A 508 11.53 -10.73 3.81
C THR A 508 12.83 -9.98 4.11
N GLN A 509 13.01 -8.85 3.42
CA GLN A 509 14.10 -7.90 3.69
C GLN A 509 13.60 -6.66 4.47
N SER A 510 12.29 -6.55 4.71
CA SER A 510 11.69 -5.42 5.42
C SER A 510 11.61 -5.70 6.93
N SER A 511 12.27 -4.87 7.73
CA SER A 511 12.20 -4.92 9.20
C SER A 511 10.78 -4.75 9.73
N ASP A 512 9.98 -3.92 9.08
CA ASP A 512 8.59 -3.66 9.51
C ASP A 512 7.72 -4.91 9.29
N VAL A 513 7.94 -5.64 8.20
CA VAL A 513 7.25 -6.91 7.94
C VAL A 513 7.70 -8.00 8.92
N VAL A 514 8.99 -8.07 9.26
CA VAL A 514 9.48 -8.99 10.31
C VAL A 514 8.82 -8.69 11.66
N ASN A 515 8.81 -7.41 12.07
CA ASN A 515 8.17 -7.00 13.33
C ASN A 515 6.67 -7.30 13.33
N GLY A 516 5.98 -7.09 12.21
CA GLY A 516 4.58 -7.46 12.06
C GLY A 516 4.34 -8.97 12.17
N ALA A 517 5.23 -9.79 11.59
CA ALA A 517 5.17 -11.24 11.72
C ALA A 517 5.41 -11.70 13.17
N HIS A 518 6.34 -11.07 13.89
CA HIS A 518 6.56 -11.34 15.32
C HIS A 518 5.32 -11.01 16.16
N ASN A 519 4.67 -9.87 15.91
CA ASN A 519 3.40 -9.54 16.57
C ASN A 519 2.30 -10.56 16.23
N CYS A 520 2.22 -11.02 14.98
CA CYS A 520 1.26 -12.08 14.63
C CYS A 520 1.56 -13.41 15.33
N LEU A 521 2.83 -13.77 15.54
CA LEU A 521 3.21 -14.96 16.33
C LEU A 521 2.78 -14.81 17.80
N GLU A 522 2.94 -13.62 18.40
CA GLU A 522 2.45 -13.34 19.76
C GLU A 522 0.92 -13.40 19.85
N GLN A 523 0.22 -12.85 18.86
CA GLN A 523 -1.24 -12.93 18.76
C GLN A 523 -1.72 -14.36 18.55
N LEU A 524 -1.02 -15.16 17.74
CA LEU A 524 -1.33 -16.57 17.53
C LEU A 524 -1.17 -17.40 18.81
N ALA A 525 -0.13 -17.12 19.61
CA ALA A 525 0.03 -17.73 20.93
C ALA A 525 -1.11 -17.33 21.89
N THR A 526 -1.42 -16.02 21.94
CA THR A 526 -2.47 -15.46 22.80
C THR A 526 -3.85 -16.00 22.43
N ALA A 527 -4.16 -16.11 21.14
CA ALA A 527 -5.43 -16.62 20.64
C ALA A 527 -5.71 -18.06 21.09
N GLN A 528 -4.66 -18.86 21.26
CA GLN A 528 -4.74 -20.25 21.74
C GLN A 528 -4.66 -20.39 23.26
N GLY A 529 -4.54 -19.28 23.99
CA GLY A 529 -4.37 -19.29 25.45
C GLY A 529 -3.01 -19.80 25.92
N LEU A 530 -1.98 -19.75 25.07
CA LEU A 530 -0.60 -20.10 25.44
C LEU A 530 0.02 -18.98 26.27
N THR A 531 0.95 -19.32 27.17
CA THR A 531 1.54 -18.33 28.08
C THR A 531 2.49 -17.37 27.38
N ASP A 532 3.18 -17.85 26.35
CA ASP A 532 4.19 -17.10 25.60
C ASP A 532 4.44 -17.68 24.21
N LYS A 533 5.28 -16.97 23.43
CA LYS A 533 5.76 -17.41 22.11
C LYS A 533 6.53 -18.75 22.20
N ALA A 534 7.21 -19.07 23.31
CA ALA A 534 8.01 -20.29 23.40
C ALA A 534 7.13 -21.54 23.37
N GLN A 535 5.99 -21.55 24.05
CA GLN A 535 5.02 -22.66 23.95
C GLN A 535 4.47 -22.84 22.53
N LEU A 536 4.26 -21.75 21.80
CA LEU A 536 3.85 -21.82 20.39
C LEU A 536 4.93 -22.51 19.54
N PHE A 537 6.19 -22.14 19.73
CA PHE A 537 7.31 -22.78 19.04
C PHE A 537 7.48 -24.24 19.46
N GLU A 538 7.28 -24.59 20.72
CA GLU A 538 7.30 -25.98 21.20
C GLU A 538 6.27 -26.85 20.48
N ASN A 539 5.06 -26.33 20.27
CA ASN A 539 4.00 -27.06 19.58
C ASN A 539 4.28 -27.23 18.08
N HIS A 540 4.97 -26.27 17.44
CA HIS A 540 5.03 -26.16 15.98
C HIS A 540 6.40 -26.38 15.35
N THR A 541 7.49 -26.44 16.13
CA THR A 541 8.86 -26.62 15.62
C THR A 541 9.04 -27.99 14.98
N LYS A 542 8.71 -29.07 15.70
CA LYS A 542 8.86 -30.44 15.17
C LYS A 542 8.03 -30.67 13.91
N PRO A 543 6.72 -30.36 13.86
CA PRO A 543 5.93 -30.55 12.63
C PRO A 543 6.47 -29.75 11.44
N LEU A 544 7.04 -28.56 11.65
CA LEU A 544 7.67 -27.79 10.57
C LEU A 544 8.96 -28.47 10.08
N ILE A 545 9.80 -28.98 10.98
CA ILE A 545 11.00 -29.75 10.59
C ILE A 545 10.60 -31.02 9.81
N ASP A 546 9.60 -31.76 10.30
CA ASP A 546 9.10 -32.98 9.66
C ASP A 546 8.53 -32.70 8.25
N SER A 547 7.95 -31.51 8.04
CA SER A 547 7.37 -31.10 6.75
C SER A 547 8.39 -30.99 5.62
N PHE A 548 9.68 -30.82 5.92
CA PHE A 548 10.73 -30.79 4.90
C PHE A 548 11.02 -32.18 4.29
N GLY A 549 10.71 -33.26 5.02
CA GLY A 549 10.88 -34.65 4.57
C GLY A 549 12.26 -34.95 3.99
N ASP A 550 12.29 -35.78 2.94
CA ASP A 550 13.53 -36.15 2.24
C ASP A 550 14.15 -35.00 1.42
N GLY A 551 13.43 -33.87 1.27
CA GLY A 551 13.89 -32.70 0.54
C GLY A 551 15.17 -32.09 1.12
N ILE A 552 15.41 -32.30 2.42
CA ILE A 552 16.62 -31.89 3.15
C ILE A 552 17.89 -32.41 2.46
N ASN A 553 17.84 -33.61 1.87
CA ASN A 553 18.97 -34.21 1.17
C ASN A 553 19.33 -33.46 -0.12
N MET A 554 18.41 -32.68 -0.68
CA MET A 554 18.58 -31.96 -1.94
C MET A 554 18.79 -30.46 -1.75
N TRP A 555 18.86 -29.97 -0.50
CA TRP A 555 19.07 -28.56 -0.24
C TRP A 555 20.38 -28.03 -0.82
N THR A 556 20.31 -26.78 -1.28
CA THR A 556 21.40 -25.95 -1.80
C THR A 556 21.44 -24.63 -1.04
N ASN A 557 22.46 -23.79 -1.27
CA ASN A 557 22.54 -22.45 -0.68
C ASN A 557 21.29 -21.58 -1.01
N HIS A 558 20.64 -21.85 -2.16
CA HIS A 558 19.46 -21.12 -2.64
C HIS A 558 18.13 -21.72 -2.22
N SER A 559 18.12 -22.87 -1.53
CA SER A 559 16.87 -23.47 -1.05
C SER A 559 16.17 -22.57 -0.05
N VAL A 560 14.87 -22.37 -0.25
CA VAL A 560 14.02 -21.54 0.62
C VAL A 560 13.79 -22.25 1.95
N GLU A 561 13.60 -23.56 1.93
CA GLU A 561 13.42 -24.39 3.12
C GLU A 561 14.60 -24.27 4.09
N ARG A 562 15.82 -24.17 3.56
CA ARG A 562 17.03 -23.89 4.35
C ARG A 562 16.94 -22.54 5.06
N GLN A 563 16.46 -21.50 4.38
CA GLN A 563 16.25 -20.17 5.00
C GLN A 563 15.18 -20.22 6.09
N ILE A 564 14.10 -20.96 5.85
CA ILE A 564 13.02 -21.18 6.82
C ILE A 564 13.55 -21.93 8.05
N PHE A 565 14.37 -22.96 7.85
CA PHE A 565 15.03 -23.69 8.94
C PHE A 565 15.98 -22.81 9.75
N ASP A 566 16.82 -22.00 9.10
CA ASP A 566 17.69 -21.03 9.79
C ASP A 566 16.85 -20.08 10.67
N ALA A 567 15.81 -19.47 10.09
CA ALA A 567 14.95 -18.52 10.81
C ALA A 567 14.23 -19.18 11.97
N LEU A 568 13.69 -20.39 11.78
CA LEU A 568 13.05 -21.17 12.83
C LEU A 568 13.98 -21.34 14.03
N LEU A 569 15.23 -21.78 13.82
CA LEU A 569 16.16 -22.03 14.93
C LEU A 569 16.65 -20.75 15.61
N ILE A 570 16.76 -19.65 14.87
CA ILE A 570 17.10 -18.34 15.44
C ILE A 570 15.96 -17.82 16.33
N GLU A 571 14.71 -18.01 15.90
CA GLU A 571 13.52 -17.51 16.59
C GLU A 571 13.04 -18.41 17.74
N ALA A 572 13.37 -19.70 17.71
CA ALA A 572 12.90 -20.69 18.67
C ALA A 572 13.50 -20.55 20.09
N GLY A 573 14.65 -19.89 20.23
CA GLY A 573 15.29 -19.68 21.53
C GLY A 573 15.53 -21.00 22.30
N PRO A 574 15.09 -21.13 23.57
CA PRO A 574 15.28 -22.35 24.36
C PRO A 574 14.64 -23.61 23.79
N VAL A 575 13.62 -23.48 22.91
CA VAL A 575 12.92 -24.63 22.31
C VAL A 575 13.85 -25.48 21.44
N VAL A 576 14.93 -24.89 20.91
CA VAL A 576 15.96 -25.61 20.14
C VAL A 576 16.51 -26.82 20.91
N GLY A 577 16.81 -26.66 22.21
CA GLY A 577 17.36 -27.73 23.05
C GLY A 577 16.41 -28.92 23.29
N ARG A 578 15.09 -28.74 23.08
CA ARG A 578 14.09 -29.82 23.20
C ARG A 578 14.01 -30.70 21.96
N HIS A 579 14.38 -30.15 20.80
CA HIS A 579 14.26 -30.81 19.49
C HIS A 579 15.62 -31.19 18.88
N LEU A 580 16.67 -31.36 19.69
CA LEU A 580 18.00 -31.73 19.21
C LEU A 580 18.00 -33.02 18.38
N ASP A 581 17.20 -34.01 18.79
CA ASP A 581 17.03 -35.29 18.09
C ASP A 581 16.55 -35.11 16.63
N ASP A 582 15.76 -34.06 16.36
CA ASP A 582 15.24 -33.73 15.03
C ASP A 582 16.18 -32.76 14.28
N ILE A 583 16.82 -31.83 14.99
CA ILE A 583 17.65 -30.75 14.41
C ILE A 583 19.05 -31.26 13.99
N ILE A 584 19.70 -32.05 14.84
CA ILE A 584 21.07 -32.50 14.62
C ILE A 584 21.22 -33.30 13.32
N PRO A 585 20.34 -34.26 12.99
CA PRO A 585 20.42 -34.98 11.71
C PRO A 585 20.34 -34.08 10.46
N VAL A 586 19.54 -33.00 10.52
CA VAL A 586 19.42 -32.03 9.42
C VAL A 586 20.72 -31.28 9.19
N ILE A 587 21.38 -30.86 10.28
CA ILE A 587 22.67 -30.16 10.22
C ILE A 587 23.76 -31.11 9.72
N ILE A 588 23.82 -32.37 10.21
CA ILE A 588 24.78 -33.38 9.73
C ILE A 588 24.65 -33.57 8.22
N THR A 589 23.42 -33.83 7.75
CA THR A 589 23.12 -34.09 6.34
C THR A 589 23.60 -32.95 5.43
N ASN A 590 23.46 -31.70 5.88
CA ASN A 590 23.85 -30.53 5.09
C ASN A 590 25.28 -30.03 5.35
N LEU A 591 25.99 -30.64 6.30
CA LEU A 591 27.43 -30.48 6.49
C LEU A 591 28.25 -31.59 5.80
N ASP A 592 27.63 -32.52 5.08
CA ASP A 592 28.32 -33.57 4.32
C ASP A 592 29.36 -32.96 3.34
N PRO A 593 30.63 -33.40 3.35
CA PRO A 593 31.68 -32.84 2.49
C PRO A 593 31.44 -32.90 0.97
N ASN A 594 30.47 -33.70 0.51
CA ASN A 594 30.04 -33.80 -0.88
C ASN A 594 29.01 -32.74 -1.28
N LYS A 595 28.41 -32.07 -0.29
CA LYS A 595 27.49 -30.93 -0.52
C LYS A 595 28.22 -29.67 -0.95
N ASP A 596 27.45 -28.77 -1.52
CA ASP A 596 27.89 -27.44 -1.95
C ASP A 596 28.67 -26.72 -0.82
N PRO A 597 29.86 -26.17 -1.12
CA PRO A 597 30.66 -25.45 -0.14
C PRO A 597 29.98 -24.26 0.54
N GLU A 598 29.17 -23.48 -0.19
CA GLU A 598 28.51 -22.29 0.37
C GLU A 598 27.38 -22.69 1.33
N LEU A 599 26.61 -23.72 0.97
CA LEU A 599 25.62 -24.32 1.86
C LEU A 599 26.23 -24.71 3.21
N ARG A 600 27.37 -25.40 3.18
CA ARG A 600 28.08 -25.82 4.41
C ARG A 600 28.53 -24.63 5.25
N LEU A 601 29.03 -23.57 4.61
CA LEU A 601 29.39 -22.33 5.32
C LEU A 601 28.18 -21.70 6.01
N LYS A 602 26.98 -21.75 5.41
CA LYS A 602 25.75 -21.28 6.05
C LYS A 602 25.38 -22.10 7.27
N PHE A 603 25.40 -23.42 7.18
CA PHE A 603 25.13 -24.30 8.33
C PHE A 603 26.15 -24.15 9.46
N PHE A 604 27.44 -23.99 9.14
CA PHE A 604 28.43 -23.68 10.18
C PHE A 604 28.21 -22.29 10.81
N SER A 605 27.78 -21.30 10.02
CA SER A 605 27.44 -19.98 10.57
C SER A 605 26.24 -20.04 11.52
N LEU A 606 25.21 -20.82 11.17
CA LEU A 606 24.06 -21.09 12.03
C LEU A 606 24.50 -21.80 13.32
N LEU A 607 25.23 -22.93 13.19
CA LEU A 607 25.73 -23.70 14.32
C LEU A 607 26.60 -22.85 15.25
N SER A 608 27.53 -22.06 14.72
CA SER A 608 28.38 -21.17 15.50
C SER A 608 27.55 -20.17 16.32
N ARG A 609 26.53 -19.56 15.71
CA ARG A 609 25.63 -18.63 16.41
C ARG A 609 24.89 -19.32 17.56
N LEU A 610 24.35 -20.51 17.30
CA LEU A 610 23.64 -21.31 18.29
C LEU A 610 24.58 -21.76 19.43
N VAL A 611 25.82 -22.15 19.13
CA VAL A 611 26.82 -22.56 20.15
C VAL A 611 27.25 -21.37 21.02
N LEU A 612 27.42 -20.18 20.43
CA LEU A 612 27.74 -18.97 21.20
C LEU A 612 26.62 -18.56 22.17
N SER A 613 25.36 -18.92 21.86
CA SER A 613 24.19 -18.76 22.73
C SER A 613 23.73 -20.08 23.37
N ALA A 614 24.61 -21.08 23.51
CA ALA A 614 24.22 -22.44 23.91
C ALA A 614 23.35 -22.50 25.18
N PRO A 615 23.66 -21.78 26.28
CA PRO A 615 22.83 -21.84 27.50
C PRO A 615 21.37 -21.42 27.32
N SER A 616 21.08 -20.61 26.30
CA SER A 616 19.73 -20.13 25.98
C SER A 616 19.16 -20.75 24.70
N THR A 617 19.86 -21.69 24.06
CA THR A 617 19.46 -22.31 22.78
C THR A 617 19.72 -23.81 22.77
N LEU A 618 20.86 -24.29 22.25
CA LEU A 618 21.15 -25.72 22.08
C LEU A 618 21.20 -26.47 23.42
N ASP A 619 21.77 -25.85 24.45
CA ASP A 619 21.99 -26.46 25.76
C ASP A 619 21.01 -25.92 26.83
N SER A 620 19.88 -25.36 26.41
CA SER A 620 18.82 -24.87 27.32
C SER A 620 18.27 -25.95 28.26
N GLU A 621 18.27 -27.19 27.81
CA GLU A 621 17.81 -28.37 28.55
C GLU A 621 18.99 -29.20 29.12
N HIS A 622 20.23 -28.70 29.05
CA HIS A 622 21.45 -29.43 29.45
C HIS A 622 21.65 -30.78 28.74
N ARG A 623 21.11 -30.92 27.52
CA ARG A 623 21.17 -32.14 26.70
C ARG A 623 22.17 -32.04 25.55
N PHE A 624 22.74 -30.86 25.26
CA PHE A 624 23.59 -30.72 24.08
C PHE A 624 24.88 -31.54 24.21
N GLU A 625 25.34 -31.80 25.44
CA GLU A 625 26.47 -32.69 25.74
C GLU A 625 26.26 -34.11 25.16
N GLU A 626 25.02 -34.60 25.08
CA GLU A 626 24.70 -35.93 24.51
C GLU A 626 25.12 -36.02 23.03
N PHE A 627 25.10 -34.90 22.31
CA PHE A 627 25.42 -34.78 20.90
C PHE A 627 26.84 -34.28 20.64
N ALA A 628 27.59 -33.87 21.67
CA ALA A 628 28.91 -33.24 21.51
C ALA A 628 29.89 -34.11 20.70
N THR A 629 29.96 -35.41 20.99
CA THR A 629 30.80 -36.35 20.25
C THR A 629 30.37 -36.47 18.79
N THR A 630 29.06 -36.50 18.52
CA THR A 630 28.48 -36.55 17.16
C THR A 630 28.79 -35.26 16.39
N VAL A 631 28.67 -34.09 17.01
CA VAL A 631 29.02 -32.80 16.39
C VAL A 631 30.49 -32.78 15.98
N VAL A 632 31.40 -33.23 16.85
CA VAL A 632 32.82 -33.29 16.50
C VAL A 632 33.06 -34.28 15.36
N ARG A 633 32.58 -35.52 15.49
CA ARG A 633 32.85 -36.62 14.56
C ARG A 633 32.21 -36.43 13.19
N ASP A 634 30.94 -36.05 13.15
CA ASP A 634 30.11 -36.13 11.94
C ASP A 634 29.89 -34.75 11.29
N MET A 635 30.13 -33.65 12.00
CA MET A 635 30.01 -32.29 11.43
C MET A 635 31.36 -31.61 11.23
N ILE A 636 32.17 -31.51 12.29
CA ILE A 636 33.41 -30.69 12.30
C ILE A 636 34.54 -31.38 11.55
N LEU A 637 34.96 -32.58 12.00
CA LEU A 637 36.15 -33.26 11.46
C LEU A 637 36.08 -33.53 9.95
N PRO A 638 34.95 -33.96 9.36
CA PRO A 638 34.87 -34.21 7.91
C PRO A 638 35.12 -32.95 7.08
N ASN A 639 34.86 -31.77 7.64
CA ASN A 639 35.05 -30.47 7.01
C ASN A 639 36.41 -29.81 7.31
N CYS A 640 37.22 -30.43 8.16
CA CYS A 640 38.60 -30.01 8.42
C CYS A 640 39.61 -30.62 7.44
N VAL A 641 39.22 -31.63 6.67
CA VAL A 641 40.12 -32.34 5.73
C VAL A 641 40.64 -31.38 4.65
N TRP A 642 41.96 -31.41 4.43
CA TRP A 642 42.60 -30.55 3.44
C TRP A 642 42.11 -30.85 2.01
N LYS A 643 41.74 -29.79 1.30
CA LYS A 643 41.46 -29.77 -0.13
C LYS A 643 41.99 -28.45 -0.70
N ALA A 644 42.44 -28.48 -1.95
CA ALA A 644 42.94 -27.30 -2.63
C ALA A 644 41.83 -26.26 -2.89
N GLY A 645 42.19 -24.97 -2.85
CA GLY A 645 41.31 -23.86 -3.19
C GLY A 645 40.86 -23.02 -1.99
N ARG A 646 40.55 -21.74 -2.27
CA ARG A 646 40.20 -20.75 -1.23
C ARG A 646 38.92 -21.12 -0.47
N THR A 647 37.90 -21.62 -1.15
CA THR A 647 36.63 -22.02 -0.52
C THR A 647 36.82 -23.21 0.41
N ALA A 648 37.62 -24.20 0.01
CA ALA A 648 37.98 -25.32 0.88
C ALA A 648 38.73 -24.86 2.14
N GLY A 649 39.69 -23.92 1.99
CA GLY A 649 40.36 -23.30 3.13
C GLY A 649 39.43 -22.52 4.06
N ALA A 650 38.44 -21.82 3.50
CA ALA A 650 37.42 -21.12 4.28
C ALA A 650 36.57 -22.10 5.10
N ILE A 651 36.10 -23.20 4.51
CA ILE A 651 35.35 -24.24 5.23
C ILE A 651 36.16 -24.80 6.39
N ARG A 652 37.43 -25.15 6.17
CA ARG A 652 38.30 -25.66 7.24
C ARG A 652 38.43 -24.66 8.39
N THR A 653 38.63 -23.38 8.04
CA THR A 653 38.71 -22.28 9.01
C THR A 653 37.43 -22.17 9.82
N THR A 654 36.26 -22.23 9.17
CA THR A 654 34.96 -22.13 9.85
C THR A 654 34.68 -23.37 10.72
N ALA A 655 34.99 -24.58 10.23
CA ALA A 655 34.83 -25.82 10.98
C ALA A 655 35.68 -25.81 12.27
N ILE A 656 36.97 -25.46 12.18
CA ILE A 656 37.83 -25.39 13.36
C ILE A 656 37.45 -24.23 14.29
N SER A 657 36.90 -23.14 13.75
CA SER A 657 36.32 -22.07 14.59
C SER A 657 35.10 -22.54 15.37
N CYS A 658 34.28 -23.42 14.78
CA CYS A 658 33.16 -24.05 15.49
C CYS A 658 33.64 -25.01 16.59
N MET A 659 34.72 -25.78 16.34
CA MET A 659 35.37 -26.59 17.38
C MET A 659 35.85 -25.74 18.54
N TRP A 660 36.48 -24.60 18.24
CA TRP A 660 36.91 -23.65 19.26
C TRP A 660 35.74 -23.12 20.08
N ALA A 661 34.65 -22.69 19.44
CA ALA A 661 33.44 -22.24 20.13
C ALA A 661 32.83 -23.35 21.01
N LEU A 662 32.80 -24.59 20.52
CA LEU A 662 32.29 -25.75 21.26
C LEU A 662 33.13 -26.01 22.52
N LEU A 663 34.47 -25.97 22.42
CA LEU A 663 35.37 -26.12 23.58
C LEU A 663 35.25 -24.94 24.57
N GLN A 664 35.00 -23.73 24.08
CA GLN A 664 34.76 -22.56 24.92
C GLN A 664 33.42 -22.62 25.66
N SER A 665 32.40 -23.23 25.05
CA SER A 665 31.07 -23.37 25.66
C SER A 665 31.08 -24.26 26.92
N GLY A 666 32.09 -25.11 27.07
CA GLY A 666 32.18 -26.08 28.18
C GLY A 666 31.35 -27.35 28.00
N VAL A 667 30.52 -27.42 26.94
CA VAL A 667 29.68 -28.59 26.65
C VAL A 667 30.49 -29.82 26.25
N LEU A 668 31.63 -29.62 25.59
CA LEU A 668 32.52 -30.72 25.23
C LEU A 668 33.40 -31.09 26.43
N THR A 669 32.90 -32.03 27.24
CA THR A 669 33.59 -32.60 28.40
C THR A 669 34.67 -33.60 27.99
N LYS A 670 35.50 -33.99 28.95
CA LYS A 670 36.58 -34.94 28.75
C LYS A 670 36.07 -36.31 28.29
N GLU A 671 35.01 -36.79 28.93
CA GLU A 671 34.36 -38.06 28.66
C GLU A 671 33.78 -38.13 27.24
N LYS A 672 33.32 -36.99 26.71
CA LYS A 672 32.77 -36.88 25.35
C LYS A 672 33.83 -36.69 24.27
N LEU A 673 34.98 -36.10 24.62
CA LEU A 673 36.10 -35.93 23.70
C LEU A 673 36.93 -37.20 23.54
N ASP A 674 37.13 -37.98 24.61
CA ASP A 674 37.98 -39.18 24.61
C ASP A 674 37.70 -40.16 23.45
N PRO A 675 36.45 -40.51 23.09
CA PRO A 675 36.17 -41.44 22.00
C PRO A 675 36.62 -40.97 20.61
N VAL A 676 36.85 -39.67 20.43
CA VAL A 676 37.22 -39.04 19.16
C VAL A 676 38.57 -38.31 19.23
N VAL A 677 39.27 -38.38 20.37
CA VAL A 677 40.48 -37.59 20.63
C VAL A 677 41.60 -37.89 19.62
N GLU A 678 41.75 -39.14 19.20
CA GLU A 678 42.75 -39.53 18.20
C GLU A 678 42.49 -38.87 16.84
N SER A 679 41.24 -38.88 16.40
CA SER A 679 40.84 -38.26 15.15
C SER A 679 40.98 -36.73 15.22
N VAL A 680 40.65 -36.14 16.38
CA VAL A 680 40.84 -34.70 16.62
C VAL A 680 42.32 -34.34 16.57
N LEU A 681 43.20 -35.04 17.29
CA LEU A 681 44.63 -34.76 17.29
C LEU A 681 45.24 -34.93 15.91
N THR A 682 44.92 -36.04 15.21
CA THR A 682 45.37 -36.29 13.84
C THR A 682 44.98 -35.12 12.92
N GLN A 683 43.73 -34.67 13.01
CA GLN A 683 43.24 -33.59 12.18
C GLN A 683 43.88 -32.24 12.56
N LEU A 684 44.07 -31.96 13.85
CA LEU A 684 44.72 -30.74 14.32
C LEU A 684 46.18 -30.64 13.85
N ILE A 685 46.92 -31.74 13.85
CA ILE A 685 48.29 -31.77 13.31
C ILE A 685 48.31 -31.31 11.86
N THR A 686 47.36 -31.77 11.03
CA THR A 686 47.30 -31.29 9.63
C THR A 686 46.91 -29.81 9.53
N LEU A 687 46.05 -29.32 10.43
CA LEU A 687 45.53 -27.94 10.39
C LEU A 687 46.52 -26.89 10.93
N ILE A 688 47.39 -27.25 11.87
CA ILE A 688 48.49 -26.36 12.30
C ILE A 688 49.50 -26.15 11.17
N GLU A 689 49.51 -27.01 10.14
CA GLU A 689 50.32 -26.86 8.94
C GLU A 689 49.58 -26.21 7.76
N ASP A 690 48.34 -25.76 7.95
CA ASP A 690 47.53 -25.20 6.86
C ASP A 690 48.15 -23.94 6.23
N ASP A 691 47.93 -23.73 4.94
CA ASP A 691 48.39 -22.52 4.23
C ASP A 691 47.79 -21.23 4.83
N ASN A 692 46.57 -21.31 5.38
CA ASN A 692 45.86 -20.18 5.94
C ASN A 692 46.29 -19.89 7.40
N LYS A 693 46.79 -18.66 7.63
CA LYS A 693 47.22 -18.18 8.96
C LYS A 693 46.14 -18.36 10.03
N THR A 694 44.89 -17.99 9.75
CA THR A 694 43.80 -18.05 10.73
C THR A 694 43.47 -19.48 11.11
N THR A 695 43.46 -20.41 10.14
CA THR A 695 43.28 -21.84 10.41
C THR A 695 44.36 -22.35 11.36
N ARG A 696 45.64 -22.06 11.08
CA ARG A 696 46.76 -22.49 11.93
C ARG A 696 46.63 -21.93 13.35
N LEU A 697 46.34 -20.64 13.47
CA LEU A 697 46.20 -19.96 14.76
C LEU A 697 45.08 -20.58 15.62
N ILE A 698 43.89 -20.75 15.05
CA ILE A 698 42.74 -21.34 15.77
C ILE A 698 43.04 -22.79 16.13
N SER A 699 43.69 -23.54 15.23
CA SER A 699 44.08 -24.93 15.50
C SER A 699 45.05 -25.04 16.67
N CYS A 700 46.01 -24.12 16.81
CA CYS A 700 46.89 -24.08 17.98
C CYS A 700 46.10 -23.81 19.28
N ARG A 701 45.11 -22.91 19.25
CA ARG A 701 44.24 -22.64 20.40
C ARG A 701 43.38 -23.85 20.76
N VAL A 702 42.79 -24.50 19.77
CA VAL A 702 42.04 -25.76 19.96
C VAL A 702 42.95 -26.84 20.53
N MET A 703 44.18 -26.99 20.02
CA MET A 703 45.17 -27.93 20.55
C MET A 703 45.50 -27.67 22.01
N THR A 704 45.75 -26.40 22.37
CA THR A 704 46.01 -26.00 23.77
C THR A 704 44.86 -26.45 24.66
N ARG A 705 43.62 -26.18 24.23
CA ARG A 705 42.43 -26.51 25.03
C ARG A 705 42.15 -28.01 25.12
N VAL A 706 42.49 -28.78 24.08
CA VAL A 706 42.44 -30.24 24.11
C VAL A 706 43.44 -30.79 25.12
N PHE A 707 44.67 -30.25 25.16
CA PHE A 707 45.66 -30.62 26.18
C PHE A 707 45.18 -30.28 27.59
N ASP A 708 44.67 -29.06 27.81
CA ASP A 708 44.13 -28.66 29.11
C ASP A 708 42.98 -29.57 29.58
N LEU A 709 42.11 -30.00 28.66
CA LEU A 709 40.94 -30.80 28.98
C LEU A 709 41.28 -32.27 29.24
N MET A 710 42.21 -32.84 28.47
CA MET A 710 42.57 -34.26 28.57
C MET A 710 43.64 -34.52 29.63
N GLY A 711 44.62 -33.62 29.74
CA GLY A 711 45.75 -33.74 30.66
C GLY A 711 46.49 -35.06 30.48
N THR A 712 46.71 -35.75 31.59
CA THR A 712 47.46 -37.02 31.65
C THR A 712 46.84 -38.17 30.85
N ASP A 713 45.55 -38.10 30.53
CA ASP A 713 44.83 -39.19 29.88
C ASP A 713 45.16 -39.34 28.39
N LEU A 714 45.81 -38.34 27.79
CA LEU A 714 46.37 -38.49 26.44
C LEU A 714 47.44 -39.59 26.37
N GLY A 715 48.12 -39.87 27.48
CA GLY A 715 49.22 -40.82 27.51
C GLY A 715 50.49 -40.28 26.83
N GLN A 716 51.64 -40.77 27.30
CA GLN A 716 52.94 -40.23 26.90
C GLN A 716 53.29 -40.55 25.44
N ASP A 717 52.94 -41.74 24.95
CA ASP A 717 53.21 -42.16 23.57
C ASP A 717 52.55 -41.23 22.53
N ARG A 718 51.29 -40.83 22.77
CA ARG A 718 50.58 -39.91 21.88
C ARG A 718 51.23 -38.55 21.86
N LEU A 719 51.57 -38.03 23.05
CA LEU A 719 52.27 -36.76 23.20
C LEU A 719 53.62 -36.78 22.47
N HIS A 720 54.38 -37.88 22.57
CA HIS A 720 55.67 -38.03 21.88
C HIS A 720 55.57 -38.11 20.36
N ASN A 721 54.44 -38.55 19.82
CA ASN A 721 54.19 -38.52 18.38
C ASN A 721 53.83 -37.12 17.86
N ILE A 722 53.40 -36.20 18.73
CA ILE A 722 52.85 -34.89 18.34
C ILE A 722 53.88 -33.75 18.46
N TYR A 723 54.75 -33.78 19.48
CA TYR A 723 55.68 -32.67 19.71
C TYR A 723 56.57 -32.25 18.53
N PRO A 724 57.02 -33.15 17.61
CA PRO A 724 57.86 -32.72 16.50
C PRO A 724 57.14 -31.70 15.62
N GLU A 725 55.83 -31.89 15.42
CA GLU A 725 54.99 -31.00 14.63
C GLU A 725 54.71 -29.68 15.38
N LEU A 726 54.57 -29.73 16.70
CA LEU A 726 54.45 -28.52 17.54
C LEU A 726 55.70 -27.66 17.46
N LEU A 727 56.90 -28.26 17.56
CA LEU A 727 58.16 -27.53 17.49
C LEU A 727 58.35 -26.83 16.14
N LYS A 728 57.99 -27.48 15.02
CA LYS A 728 58.03 -26.85 13.69
C LYS A 728 57.19 -25.57 13.61
N ARG A 729 56.14 -25.41 14.43
CA ARG A 729 55.31 -24.19 14.43
C ARG A 729 55.96 -23.00 15.14
N LEU A 730 57.08 -23.20 15.85
CA LEU A 730 57.91 -22.10 16.33
C LEU A 730 58.71 -21.43 15.20
N ASP A 731 58.79 -22.07 14.02
CA ASP A 731 59.31 -21.50 12.77
C ASP A 731 58.22 -20.86 11.88
N ASP A 732 56.97 -20.72 12.38
CA ASP A 732 55.88 -20.12 11.60
C ASP A 732 56.21 -18.67 11.20
N SER A 733 55.74 -18.23 10.03
CA SER A 733 55.95 -16.86 9.56
C SER A 733 55.20 -15.79 10.37
N SER A 734 54.26 -16.19 11.23
CA SER A 734 53.48 -15.28 12.08
C SER A 734 53.85 -15.42 13.56
N ASP A 735 54.41 -14.35 14.15
CA ASP A 735 54.74 -14.33 15.60
C ASP A 735 53.53 -14.59 16.51
N GLU A 736 52.33 -14.21 16.10
CA GLU A 736 51.10 -14.55 16.83
C GLU A 736 50.88 -16.07 16.99
N ILE A 737 51.22 -16.86 15.96
CA ILE A 737 51.13 -18.31 15.99
C ILE A 737 52.26 -18.87 16.85
N ARG A 738 53.48 -18.35 16.68
CA ARG A 738 54.64 -18.76 17.48
C ARG A 738 54.40 -18.55 18.98
N LEU A 739 53.85 -17.41 19.37
CA LEU A 739 53.42 -17.10 20.75
C LEU A 739 52.22 -17.95 21.22
N THR A 740 51.33 -18.36 20.32
CA THR A 740 50.24 -19.29 20.68
C THR A 740 50.78 -20.72 20.85
N MET A 741 51.80 -21.09 20.07
CA MET A 741 52.44 -22.39 20.16
C MET A 741 53.21 -22.54 21.46
N THR A 742 53.87 -21.50 21.98
CA THR A 742 54.48 -21.58 23.32
C THR A 742 53.46 -21.86 24.41
N LYS A 743 52.26 -21.27 24.34
CA LYS A 743 51.13 -21.61 25.24
C LYS A 743 50.66 -23.06 25.05
N THR A 744 50.59 -23.51 23.80
CA THR A 744 50.24 -24.90 23.48
C THR A 744 51.27 -25.87 24.08
N LEU A 745 52.56 -25.52 24.03
CA LEU A 745 53.65 -26.30 24.61
C LEU A 745 53.62 -26.30 26.15
N LEU A 746 53.21 -25.21 26.80
CA LEU A 746 52.97 -25.20 28.24
C LEU A 746 51.88 -26.22 28.63
N ALA A 747 50.72 -26.17 27.94
CA ALA A 747 49.63 -27.13 28.16
C ALA A 747 50.06 -28.59 27.85
N TYR A 748 50.87 -28.77 26.80
CA TYR A 748 51.49 -30.06 26.48
C TYR A 748 52.34 -30.59 27.65
N PHE A 749 53.16 -29.74 28.27
CA PHE A 749 53.98 -30.15 29.42
C PHE A 749 53.15 -30.43 30.67
N ASP A 750 52.03 -29.72 30.85
CA ASP A 750 51.09 -30.00 31.94
C ASP A 750 50.44 -31.38 31.84
N CYS A 751 50.40 -31.98 30.64
CA CYS A 751 49.94 -33.37 30.46
C CYS A 751 50.87 -34.41 31.12
N PHE A 752 52.09 -34.03 31.55
CA PHE A 752 53.02 -34.93 32.26
C PHE A 752 53.02 -34.76 33.79
N GLN A 753 52.09 -34.00 34.37
CA GLN A 753 52.01 -33.79 35.83
C GLN A 753 51.85 -35.08 36.65
N GLY A 754 51.44 -36.20 36.03
CA GLY A 754 51.38 -37.54 36.64
C GLY A 754 52.72 -38.29 36.71
N GLY A 755 53.82 -37.68 36.26
CA GLY A 755 55.16 -38.27 36.23
C GLY A 755 55.65 -38.56 34.80
N TYR A 756 56.95 -38.38 34.57
CA TYR A 756 57.60 -38.59 33.27
C TYR A 756 58.72 -39.64 33.39
N ASP A 757 58.67 -40.67 32.56
CA ASP A 757 59.73 -41.70 32.53
C ASP A 757 60.92 -41.18 31.71
N VAL A 758 61.82 -40.46 32.38
CA VAL A 758 63.06 -39.95 31.79
C VAL A 758 63.95 -41.08 31.27
N GLY A 759 63.85 -42.29 31.83
CA GLY A 759 64.63 -43.44 31.38
C GLY A 759 64.18 -43.95 30.02
N LEU A 760 62.86 -44.13 29.86
CA LEU A 760 62.25 -44.62 28.63
C LEU A 760 62.23 -43.55 27.53
N TYR A 761 61.83 -42.33 27.85
CA TYR A 761 61.55 -41.27 26.86
C TYR A 761 62.66 -40.22 26.74
N ARG A 762 63.85 -40.54 27.25
CA ARG A 762 65.03 -39.66 27.27
C ARG A 762 65.27 -38.92 25.95
N ALA A 763 65.24 -39.65 24.84
CA ALA A 763 65.56 -39.12 23.52
C ALA A 763 64.55 -38.06 23.06
N HIS A 764 63.27 -38.23 23.39
CA HIS A 764 62.23 -37.25 23.08
C HIS A 764 62.44 -35.96 23.87
N LEU A 765 62.69 -36.06 25.18
CA LEU A 765 62.96 -34.88 26.01
C LEU A 765 64.23 -34.12 25.57
N GLU A 766 65.30 -34.84 25.24
CA GLU A 766 66.52 -34.27 24.66
C GLU A 766 66.23 -33.53 23.34
N ALA A 767 65.42 -34.11 22.46
CA ALA A 767 65.05 -33.49 21.19
C ALA A 767 64.21 -32.22 21.41
N ILE A 768 63.27 -32.24 22.36
CA ILE A 768 62.43 -31.08 22.69
C ILE A 768 63.28 -29.94 23.23
N TYR A 769 64.17 -30.20 24.19
CA TYR A 769 65.06 -29.18 24.75
C TYR A 769 65.95 -28.56 23.67
N LYS A 770 66.56 -29.38 22.81
CA LYS A 770 67.38 -28.89 21.69
C LYS A 770 66.57 -28.00 20.75
N GLY A 771 65.35 -28.40 20.39
CA GLY A 771 64.47 -27.59 19.54
C GLY A 771 64.11 -26.26 20.18
N LEU A 772 63.67 -26.26 21.44
CA LEU A 772 63.31 -25.03 22.16
C LEU A 772 64.51 -24.09 22.37
N LEU A 773 65.70 -24.62 22.64
CA LEU A 773 66.90 -23.80 22.83
C LEU A 773 67.29 -23.04 21.56
N VAL A 774 67.01 -23.56 20.37
CA VAL A 774 67.18 -22.81 19.12
C VAL A 774 66.31 -21.55 19.12
N HIS A 775 65.05 -21.65 19.55
CA HIS A 775 64.12 -20.52 19.62
C HIS A 775 64.31 -19.63 20.85
N LEU A 776 65.06 -20.07 21.88
CA LEU A 776 65.50 -19.19 22.97
C LEU A 776 66.49 -18.12 22.45
N ASP A 777 67.17 -18.39 21.32
CA ASP A 777 68.07 -17.45 20.66
C ASP A 777 67.40 -16.61 19.55
N ASP A 778 66.06 -16.51 19.57
CA ASP A 778 65.31 -15.76 18.57
C ASP A 778 65.69 -14.25 18.54
N PRO A 779 65.65 -13.56 17.39
CA PRO A 779 65.78 -12.10 17.35
C PRO A 779 64.72 -11.34 18.16
N GLU A 780 63.51 -11.87 18.29
CA GLU A 780 62.38 -11.17 18.88
C GLU A 780 62.26 -11.47 20.38
N SER A 781 62.39 -10.44 21.22
CA SER A 781 62.45 -10.60 22.68
C SER A 781 61.18 -11.23 23.25
N THR A 782 60.02 -10.94 22.68
CA THR A 782 58.74 -11.52 23.13
C THR A 782 58.67 -13.04 22.91
N ILE A 783 59.29 -13.56 21.85
CA ILE A 783 59.41 -14.99 21.58
C ILE A 783 60.42 -15.62 22.55
N GLN A 784 61.56 -14.97 22.76
CA GLN A 784 62.58 -15.45 23.71
C GLN A 784 62.02 -15.61 25.12
N GLU A 785 61.27 -14.61 25.60
CA GLU A 785 60.60 -14.65 26.91
C GLU A 785 59.57 -15.78 26.98
N ALA A 786 58.74 -15.94 25.95
CA ALA A 786 57.73 -17.01 25.94
C ALA A 786 58.35 -18.41 25.89
N VAL A 787 59.41 -18.61 25.10
CA VAL A 787 60.15 -19.88 25.02
C VAL A 787 60.92 -20.16 26.31
N LEU A 788 61.46 -19.12 26.97
CA LEU A 788 62.09 -19.27 28.28
C LEU A 788 61.10 -19.84 29.31
N GLU A 789 59.86 -19.36 29.35
CA GLU A 789 58.85 -19.89 30.25
C GLU A 789 58.49 -21.35 29.93
N VAL A 790 58.39 -21.71 28.64
CA VAL A 790 58.22 -23.11 28.22
C VAL A 790 59.39 -23.97 28.70
N LEU A 791 60.63 -23.50 28.52
CA LEU A 791 61.83 -24.22 28.95
C LEU A 791 61.90 -24.38 30.46
N LYS A 792 61.57 -23.34 31.22
CA LYS A 792 61.44 -23.41 32.69
C LYS A 792 60.42 -24.46 33.10
N LYS A 793 59.25 -24.46 32.50
CA LYS A 793 58.21 -25.47 32.75
C LYS A 793 58.67 -26.88 32.40
N SER A 794 59.27 -27.05 31.23
CA SER A 794 59.79 -28.34 30.78
C SER A 794 60.93 -28.87 31.67
N SER A 795 61.70 -27.96 32.30
CA SER A 795 62.78 -28.31 33.21
C SER A 795 62.31 -29.10 34.42
N GLU A 796 61.03 -28.96 34.81
CA GLU A 796 60.43 -29.70 35.92
C GLU A 796 60.48 -31.22 35.70
N LEU A 797 60.50 -31.67 34.43
CA LEU A 797 60.59 -33.09 34.06
C LEU A 797 62.00 -33.67 34.24
N SER A 798 63.03 -32.88 33.92
CA SER A 798 64.43 -33.27 34.12
C SER A 798 65.35 -32.04 34.13
N PRO A 799 65.59 -31.42 35.32
CA PRO A 799 66.36 -30.19 35.42
C PRO A 799 67.82 -30.39 35.03
N HIS A 800 68.41 -31.53 35.43
CA HIS A 800 69.81 -31.86 35.15
C HIS A 800 70.07 -32.04 33.66
N MET A 801 69.14 -32.67 32.94
CA MET A 801 69.26 -32.82 31.49
C MET A 801 69.19 -31.47 30.80
N LEU A 802 68.24 -30.60 31.19
CA LEU A 802 68.11 -29.30 30.56
C LEU A 802 69.37 -28.45 30.74
N VAL A 803 69.92 -28.37 31.97
CA VAL A 803 71.17 -27.63 32.24
C VAL A 803 72.31 -28.12 31.33
N ARG A 804 72.46 -29.44 31.16
CA ARG A 804 73.47 -30.02 30.29
C ARG A 804 73.27 -29.62 28.82
N GLU A 805 72.03 -29.56 28.34
CA GLU A 805 71.73 -29.11 26.97
C GLU A 805 71.97 -27.61 26.80
N VAL A 806 71.60 -26.77 27.79
CA VAL A 806 71.87 -25.33 27.76
C VAL A 806 73.38 -25.05 27.70
N GLU A 807 74.19 -25.71 28.53
CA GLU A 807 75.65 -25.52 28.55
C GLU A 807 76.31 -25.83 27.20
N GLN A 808 75.79 -26.80 26.45
CA GLN A 808 76.30 -27.17 25.12
C GLN A 808 76.09 -26.09 24.06
N VAL A 809 75.06 -25.25 24.21
CA VAL A 809 74.68 -24.25 23.19
C VAL A 809 74.85 -22.80 23.66
N LYS A 810 74.96 -22.53 24.96
CA LYS A 810 75.04 -21.18 25.55
C LYS A 810 76.05 -20.25 24.85
N HIS A 811 77.23 -20.76 24.49
CA HIS A 811 78.29 -19.99 23.80
C HIS A 811 77.95 -19.63 22.34
N LYS A 812 76.92 -20.25 21.76
CA LYS A 812 76.43 -20.01 20.40
C LYS A 812 75.27 -19.01 20.35
N HIS A 813 74.65 -18.70 21.49
CA HIS A 813 73.52 -17.77 21.56
C HIS A 813 74.02 -16.31 21.44
N ARG A 814 73.20 -15.45 20.84
CA ARG A 814 73.40 -14.00 20.69
C ARG A 814 73.49 -13.30 22.05
N THR A 815 72.75 -13.80 23.04
CA THR A 815 72.81 -13.34 24.44
C THR A 815 72.79 -14.52 25.40
N THR A 816 73.66 -14.50 26.41
CA THR A 816 73.69 -15.56 27.43
C THR A 816 72.64 -15.35 28.52
N LYS A 817 72.04 -14.15 28.61
CA LYS A 817 71.11 -13.76 29.69
C LYS A 817 70.03 -14.81 29.95
N TYR A 818 69.27 -15.21 28.92
CA TYR A 818 68.19 -16.18 29.08
C TYR A 818 68.67 -17.60 29.38
N CYS A 819 69.87 -17.97 28.90
CA CYS A 819 70.49 -19.25 29.27
C CYS A 819 70.91 -19.27 30.74
N ASP A 820 71.48 -18.16 31.23
CA ASP A 820 71.87 -17.97 32.63
C ASP A 820 70.64 -18.02 33.55
N ASP A 821 69.57 -17.31 33.19
CA ASP A 821 68.30 -17.31 33.90
C ASP A 821 67.69 -18.73 33.96
N LEU A 822 67.75 -19.48 32.85
CA LEU A 822 67.23 -20.85 32.77
C LEU A 822 68.04 -21.85 33.61
N ILE A 823 69.37 -21.76 33.58
CA ILE A 823 70.25 -22.59 34.42
C ILE A 823 69.99 -22.31 35.90
N GLN A 824 69.90 -21.03 36.27
CA GLN A 824 69.61 -20.63 37.65
C GLN A 824 68.25 -21.17 38.11
N TYR A 825 67.22 -21.07 37.27
CA TYR A 825 65.90 -21.62 37.56
C TYR A 825 65.94 -23.14 37.75
N ALA A 826 66.52 -23.90 36.82
CA ALA A 826 66.57 -25.35 36.85
C ALA A 826 67.38 -25.88 38.06
N GLN A 827 68.49 -25.22 38.43
CA GLN A 827 69.29 -25.57 39.61
C GLN A 827 68.53 -25.28 40.92
N ASN A 828 67.80 -24.16 40.97
CA ASN A 828 66.95 -23.81 42.11
C ASN A 828 65.76 -24.78 42.26
N PHE A 829 65.20 -25.27 41.14
CA PHE A 829 64.15 -26.27 41.17
C PHE A 829 64.67 -27.64 41.62
N SER A 830 65.82 -28.07 41.10
CA SER A 830 66.49 -29.32 41.49
C SER A 830 66.88 -29.35 42.97
N SER A 831 67.30 -28.21 43.55
CA SER A 831 67.61 -28.11 44.98
C SER A 831 66.36 -28.14 45.86
N LYS A 832 65.22 -27.62 45.37
CA LYS A 832 63.92 -27.72 46.05
C LYS A 832 63.29 -29.11 46.03
N GLN A 833 63.60 -29.97 45.06
CA GLN A 833 63.14 -31.37 45.03
C GLN A 833 63.98 -32.32 45.91
N LYS A 834 65.17 -31.90 46.36
CA LYS A 834 66.08 -32.69 47.22
C LYS A 834 65.90 -32.44 48.71
N ASN A 835 65.15 -31.38 49.08
CA ASN A 835 64.63 -31.12 50.41
C ASN A 835 63.16 -31.55 50.46
#